data_AF-A0A2E2TT54-F1
#
_entry.id   AF-A0A2E2TT54-F1
#
_cell.length_a   1.000
_cell.length_b   1.000
_cell.length_c   1.000
_cell.angle_alpha   90.00
_cell.angle_beta   90.00
_cell.angle_gamma   90.00
#
_symmetry.space_group_name_H-M   'P 1'
#
loop_
_entity.id
_entity.type
_entity.pdbx_description
1 polymer ?
#
loop_
_entity_poly.entity_id
_entity_poly.type
_entity_poly.pdbx_seq_one_letter_code
_entity_poly.pdbx_strand_id
1 'polypeptide(L)'
;MKARVGKARMALLGTLLMLQMLPQASAATVTDVSDLRLEYFYPAIVAFAIAIPVWRWFIPNQLANLQVAFEIDDDLYEVHRITRNVDDARALLKEGGTAFGIGLYVMGMTGVLLLITELLFNAEVYFLPNLFLIGVLVLIPVFISPWETLNAQLVGTRSSSGKSKGYVKFVRRLTTLLILSGATFAVVLYGSSQSEGPAAIRPIWVAAAMLTFMAPTIFAYGRIMGASWNMILINKWRTANGKPNPIDPDKPKFVNRLFSLLLVVFLLTMPITALNGIITVYHILFNDVPEQRAFDILNYGGVLGYMVFERVDLIAQILFEWQFIKELPQFLSLYLSMNIAIVGLAFIFELTRNLVLGGQSFGGLFGVTLDTPREIRTEVEAQSRQLMFAFAGFSGYTVLLLILVCYKEFGALMPFTDILEADRFGFDERARLEATWMFIALGQAVFLFTWALSIIRFKSLRKLRFDLNPDERREGAVTFAQGDWMRNLVEDAAIAEDLDALIQFQRRSIDGDPSLVRHEKARARMWEMAIRGLWPNAIEEAKKVLAQSGGDDDICRMIVAVGHMASRRLDAAREALHGLQQPEGYDEPELLAFVCEWLDPWQGNAQEDDFWDWENNSCIDHLQVLMRMLRGWQPSPTDQSIHTDRLTRVAQLSMISLMRAQRKHDDALELSLQLVRAEPLGVRPRIAAALCLIDKGDWHSARSILSELKVSDGQDPRVLALAAILGQTVDTQEMEVALAVGGGKKVRQWINDAPVNPVAGLVVKGGIDEAINANVLIAAHEATRRGMPPKFSFGWLSLVFNFFVLIPTWIVLAIFVYGQQGQLSGLLVLATLFLLHIASRRFARQQRRMIRHRDQKGMVAYAKRMKRFKVKPERGNIPVGTHLLLSGMLVTVNGVVLDLGFPAWLTVRLPKDTDKAVKARLKRQSKSIQKSRPPRLQPLGEGWWLKRPKEEGADIPALERLIGQPAYRGRQQQRAKKSSSTAPKRAGSSRQNPRTVTDVNLGNRGIPTNTRVSERVQSRPPSSNVVVGSKRTGPNVRPEPRDADDSIDFS
;
A
#
# COMPACT_ATOMS: atom_id res chain seq x y z
N MET A 1 19.03 53.88 -12.11
CA MET A 1 18.17 53.76 -10.91
C MET A 1 17.00 54.76 -10.92
N LYS A 2 17.24 56.08 -11.16
CA LYS A 2 16.19 57.11 -11.25
C LYS A 2 15.07 56.84 -12.27
N ALA A 3 15.38 56.27 -13.44
CA ALA A 3 14.37 55.92 -14.46
C ALA A 3 13.44 54.74 -14.07
N ARG A 4 13.88 53.81 -13.21
CA ARG A 4 13.04 52.71 -12.70
C ARG A 4 12.12 53.18 -11.57
N VAL A 5 12.58 54.14 -10.76
CA VAL A 5 11.77 54.78 -9.71
C VAL A 5 10.65 55.62 -10.32
N GLY A 6 10.91 56.29 -11.46
CA GLY A 6 9.88 57.03 -12.20
C GLY A 6 8.77 56.14 -12.77
N LYS A 7 9.11 54.97 -13.32
CA LYS A 7 8.12 53.99 -13.83
C LYS A 7 7.33 53.33 -12.70
N ALA A 8 7.96 53.04 -11.55
CA ALA A 8 7.27 52.52 -10.38
C ALA A 8 6.32 53.56 -9.76
N ARG A 9 6.71 54.84 -9.70
CA ARG A 9 5.82 55.93 -9.26
C ARG A 9 4.67 56.18 -10.23
N MET A 10 4.91 56.13 -11.54
CA MET A 10 3.84 56.22 -12.56
C MET A 10 2.88 55.04 -12.51
N ALA A 11 3.37 53.83 -12.24
CA ALA A 11 2.50 52.66 -12.02
C ALA A 11 1.69 52.78 -10.73
N LEU A 12 2.30 53.27 -9.63
CA LEU A 12 1.63 53.52 -8.35
C LEU A 12 0.58 54.64 -8.45
N LEU A 13 0.91 55.74 -9.14
CA LEU A 13 -0.01 56.83 -9.45
C LEU A 13 -1.12 56.38 -10.41
N GLY A 14 -0.81 55.53 -11.39
CA GLY A 14 -1.78 54.92 -12.28
C GLY A 14 -2.76 54.00 -11.55
N THR A 15 -2.28 53.21 -10.57
CA THR A 15 -3.16 52.41 -9.70
C THR A 15 -3.97 53.26 -8.73
N LEU A 16 -3.41 54.36 -8.21
CA LEU A 16 -4.12 55.29 -7.33
C LEU A 16 -5.22 56.08 -8.08
N LEU A 17 -4.96 56.46 -9.34
CA LEU A 17 -5.95 57.07 -10.24
C LEU A 17 -7.06 56.10 -10.65
N MET A 18 -6.73 54.82 -10.86
CA MET A 18 -7.73 53.77 -11.10
C MET A 18 -8.60 53.50 -9.87
N LEU A 19 -8.04 53.61 -8.66
CA LEU A 19 -8.79 53.52 -7.40
C LEU A 19 -9.78 54.69 -7.20
N GLN A 20 -9.52 55.86 -7.80
CA GLN A 20 -10.44 57.01 -7.79
C GLN A 20 -11.53 56.97 -8.88
N MET A 21 -11.46 56.00 -9.80
CA MET A 21 -12.47 55.75 -10.83
C MET A 21 -13.48 54.66 -10.41
N LEU A 22 -13.40 54.16 -9.18
CA LEU A 22 -14.41 53.23 -8.64
C LEU A 22 -15.72 54.00 -8.42
N PRO A 23 -16.86 53.54 -9.00
CA PRO A 23 -18.16 54.18 -8.80
C PRO A 23 -18.53 54.20 -7.30
N GLN A 24 -19.18 55.30 -6.87
CA GLN A 24 -19.74 55.40 -5.53
C GLN A 24 -20.91 54.42 -5.40
N ALA A 25 -20.85 53.58 -4.37
CA ALA A 25 -21.74 52.45 -4.16
C ALA A 25 -23.23 52.84 -4.16
N SER A 26 -23.97 52.27 -5.12
CA SER A 26 -25.43 52.11 -5.12
C SER A 26 -25.75 50.61 -5.01
N ALA A 27 -26.95 50.27 -4.52
CA ALA A 27 -27.40 48.89 -4.36
C ALA A 27 -27.38 48.13 -5.70
N ALA A 28 -26.85 46.90 -5.69
CA ALA A 28 -26.75 46.06 -6.88
C ALA A 28 -28.14 45.63 -7.40
N THR A 29 -28.41 45.86 -8.68
CA THR A 29 -29.67 45.51 -9.34
C THR A 29 -29.48 44.28 -10.26
N VAL A 30 -30.46 43.37 -10.28
CA VAL A 30 -30.41 42.15 -11.12
C VAL A 30 -31.27 42.35 -12.37
N THR A 31 -30.69 42.22 -13.56
CA THR A 31 -31.38 42.35 -14.85
C THR A 31 -31.82 40.99 -15.39
N ASP A 32 -33.06 40.95 -15.90
CA ASP A 32 -33.70 39.74 -16.42
C ASP A 32 -33.46 39.53 -17.93
N VAL A 33 -33.79 38.34 -18.44
CA VAL A 33 -33.55 37.90 -19.83
C VAL A 33 -34.28 38.75 -20.87
N SER A 34 -35.25 39.57 -20.46
CA SER A 34 -36.02 40.45 -21.35
C SER A 34 -35.23 41.65 -21.88
N ASP A 35 -34.12 42.05 -21.24
CA ASP A 35 -33.34 43.24 -21.61
C ASP A 35 -31.92 42.84 -22.09
N LEU A 36 -31.86 42.09 -23.18
CA LEU A 36 -30.63 41.49 -23.72
C LEU A 36 -29.70 42.55 -24.34
N ARG A 37 -28.57 42.83 -23.67
CA ARG A 37 -27.44 43.58 -24.23
C ARG A 37 -26.22 42.69 -24.35
N LEU A 38 -25.46 42.84 -25.44
CA LEU A 38 -24.24 42.07 -25.68
C LEU A 38 -23.20 42.27 -24.56
N GLU A 39 -23.23 43.45 -23.92
CA GLU A 39 -22.34 43.85 -22.83
C GLU A 39 -22.46 42.96 -21.60
N TYR A 40 -23.65 42.40 -21.33
CA TYR A 40 -23.90 41.50 -20.20
C TYR A 40 -23.23 40.13 -20.36
N PHE A 41 -22.75 39.77 -21.55
CA PHE A 41 -22.01 38.52 -21.78
C PHE A 41 -20.49 38.69 -21.69
N TYR A 42 -19.96 39.92 -21.65
CA TYR A 42 -18.51 40.15 -21.54
C TYR A 42 -17.88 39.52 -20.28
N PRO A 43 -18.49 39.60 -19.08
CA PRO A 43 -17.94 38.93 -17.89
C PRO A 43 -17.75 37.43 -18.11
N ALA A 44 -18.77 36.75 -18.62
CA ALA A 44 -18.71 35.32 -18.92
C ALA A 44 -17.63 35.00 -19.97
N ILE A 45 -17.57 35.75 -21.09
CA ILE A 45 -16.57 35.54 -22.14
C ILE A 45 -15.15 35.69 -21.58
N VAL A 46 -14.89 36.74 -20.78
CA VAL A 46 -13.57 36.95 -20.17
C VAL A 46 -13.25 35.87 -19.15
N ALA A 47 -14.20 35.48 -18.30
CA ALA A 47 -14.00 34.41 -17.32
C ALA A 47 -13.62 33.08 -17.99
N PHE A 48 -14.33 32.68 -19.06
CA PHE A 48 -13.99 31.48 -19.83
C PHE A 48 -12.67 31.63 -20.60
N ALA A 49 -12.40 32.80 -21.18
CA ALA A 49 -11.14 33.09 -21.87
C ALA A 49 -9.92 32.98 -20.94
N ILE A 50 -10.07 33.31 -19.65
CA ILE A 50 -9.04 33.11 -18.61
C ILE A 50 -9.00 31.66 -18.13
N ALA A 51 -10.15 31.02 -17.93
CA ALA A 51 -10.23 29.65 -17.43
C ALA A 51 -9.60 28.61 -18.37
N ILE A 52 -9.69 28.80 -19.69
CA ILE A 52 -9.14 27.86 -20.69
C ILE A 52 -7.60 27.76 -20.60
N PRO A 53 -6.82 28.87 -20.64
CA PRO A 53 -5.38 28.86 -20.38
C PRO A 53 -5.02 28.28 -19.01
N VAL A 54 -5.82 28.57 -17.97
CA VAL A 54 -5.59 28.02 -16.63
C VAL A 54 -5.67 26.50 -16.66
N TRP A 55 -6.71 25.95 -17.29
CA TRP A 55 -6.89 24.51 -17.43
C TRP A 55 -5.81 23.84 -18.30
N ARG A 56 -5.50 24.41 -19.47
CA ARG A 56 -4.60 23.76 -20.45
C ARG A 56 -3.11 23.93 -20.17
N TRP A 57 -2.71 25.02 -19.52
CA TRP A 57 -1.30 25.36 -19.33
C TRP A 57 -0.93 25.54 -17.87
N PHE A 58 -1.71 26.30 -17.09
CA PHE A 58 -1.35 26.59 -15.70
C PHE A 58 -1.37 25.34 -14.82
N ILE A 59 -2.46 24.57 -14.81
CA ILE A 59 -2.60 23.36 -13.97
C ILE A 59 -1.49 22.33 -14.27
N PRO A 60 -1.24 21.92 -15.53
CA PRO A 60 -0.17 20.99 -15.84
C PRO A 60 1.22 21.52 -15.46
N ASN A 61 1.47 22.82 -15.62
CA ASN A 61 2.74 23.43 -15.22
C ASN A 61 2.95 23.42 -13.71
N GLN A 62 1.90 23.61 -12.91
CA GLN A 62 1.98 23.54 -11.45
C GLN A 62 2.18 22.12 -10.93
N LEU A 63 1.83 21.10 -11.73
CA LEU A 63 2.04 19.69 -11.40
C LEU A 63 3.26 19.08 -12.10
N ALA A 64 4.04 19.86 -12.86
CA ALA A 64 5.34 19.42 -13.33
C ALA A 64 6.29 19.26 -12.13
N ASN A 65 7.20 18.30 -12.18
CA ASN A 65 8.11 17.95 -11.08
C ASN A 65 7.41 17.49 -9.79
N LEU A 66 6.26 16.79 -9.87
CA LEU A 66 5.72 16.04 -8.72
C LEU A 66 6.70 14.98 -8.22
N GLN A 67 6.78 14.83 -6.90
CA GLN A 67 7.77 13.98 -6.24
C GLN A 67 7.15 13.13 -5.15
N VAL A 68 7.82 12.03 -4.86
CA VAL A 68 7.50 11.11 -3.77
C VAL A 68 8.78 10.86 -2.98
N ALA A 69 8.70 10.94 -1.66
CA ALA A 69 9.78 10.57 -0.77
C ALA A 69 9.37 9.35 0.06
N PHE A 70 10.23 8.35 0.13
CA PHE A 70 10.02 7.20 1.02
C PHE A 70 11.30 6.83 1.75
N GLU A 71 11.11 6.32 2.96
CA GLU A 71 12.19 5.85 3.82
C GLU A 71 12.73 4.52 3.33
N ILE A 72 14.07 4.45 3.23
CA ILE A 72 14.81 3.26 2.85
C ILE A 72 15.63 2.74 4.01
N ASP A 73 16.26 3.65 4.74
CA ASP A 73 17.12 3.38 5.90
C ASP A 73 16.85 4.41 6.98
N ASP A 74 17.33 4.16 8.20
CA ASP A 74 17.05 5.01 9.36
C ASP A 74 17.41 6.48 9.09
N ASP A 75 16.40 7.36 9.16
CA ASP A 75 16.50 8.80 8.88
C ASP A 75 16.93 9.18 7.43
N LEU A 76 16.93 8.24 6.47
CA LEU A 76 17.32 8.45 5.07
C LEU A 76 16.16 8.17 4.09
N TYR A 77 15.80 9.21 3.34
CA TYR A 77 14.73 9.22 2.35
C TYR A 77 15.29 9.39 0.94
N GLU A 78 14.84 8.57 -0.01
CA GLU A 78 15.06 8.82 -1.44
C GLU A 78 13.85 9.55 -2.01
N VAL A 79 14.14 10.56 -2.84
CA VAL A 79 13.12 11.37 -3.51
C VAL A 79 13.14 11.02 -4.99
N HIS A 80 11.98 10.62 -5.50
CA HIS A 80 11.81 10.24 -6.89
C HIS A 80 10.81 11.17 -7.58
N ARG A 81 11.06 11.48 -8.85
CA ARG A 81 10.16 12.30 -9.68
C ARG A 81 9.08 11.41 -10.27
N ILE A 82 7.80 11.74 -10.03
CA ILE A 82 6.66 11.11 -10.73
C ILE A 82 6.50 11.70 -12.12
N THR A 83 6.56 13.03 -12.21
CA THR A 83 6.42 13.78 -13.47
C THR A 83 7.70 14.56 -13.68
N ARG A 84 8.41 14.37 -14.79
CA ARG A 84 9.60 15.19 -15.11
C ARG A 84 9.19 16.43 -15.90
N ASN A 85 8.25 16.27 -16.84
CA ASN A 85 7.80 17.32 -17.74
C ASN A 85 6.29 17.60 -17.65
N VAL A 86 5.86 18.66 -18.34
CA VAL A 86 4.45 19.06 -18.46
C VAL A 86 3.62 17.98 -19.17
N ASP A 87 4.21 17.24 -20.10
CA ASP A 87 3.53 16.15 -20.81
C ASP A 87 3.26 14.96 -19.90
N ASP A 88 4.19 14.60 -19.01
CA ASP A 88 3.99 13.55 -17.99
C ASP A 88 2.87 13.96 -17.04
N ALA A 89 2.86 15.23 -16.60
CA ALA A 89 1.78 15.78 -15.79
C ALA A 89 0.45 15.69 -16.55
N ARG A 90 0.40 16.04 -17.83
CA ARG A 90 -0.83 15.92 -18.64
C ARG A 90 -1.30 14.47 -18.79
N ALA A 91 -0.39 13.51 -18.95
CA ALA A 91 -0.73 12.09 -19.00
C ALA A 91 -1.37 11.65 -17.67
N LEU A 92 -0.73 11.98 -16.55
CA LEU A 92 -1.24 11.66 -15.21
C LEU A 92 -2.62 12.28 -14.93
N LEU A 93 -2.88 13.50 -15.41
CA LEU A 93 -4.17 14.18 -15.25
C LEU A 93 -5.31 13.54 -16.07
N LYS A 94 -4.99 12.80 -17.14
CA LYS A 94 -5.97 12.06 -17.94
C LYS A 94 -6.29 10.68 -17.36
N GLU A 95 -5.42 10.16 -16.50
CA GLU A 95 -5.58 8.83 -15.91
C GLU A 95 -6.61 8.81 -14.77
N GLY A 96 -7.41 7.75 -14.74
CA GLY A 96 -8.36 7.45 -13.68
C GLY A 96 -9.42 8.55 -13.42
N GLY A 97 -9.69 8.81 -12.13
CA GLY A 97 -10.68 9.81 -11.69
C GLY A 97 -10.14 11.24 -11.63
N THR A 98 -8.88 11.47 -12.03
CA THR A 98 -8.21 12.76 -11.84
C THR A 98 -8.86 13.87 -12.67
N ALA A 99 -9.24 13.56 -13.92
CA ALA A 99 -9.90 14.51 -14.81
C ALA A 99 -11.22 15.04 -14.21
N PHE A 100 -11.97 14.19 -13.51
CA PHE A 100 -13.18 14.59 -12.79
C PHE A 100 -12.85 15.56 -11.65
N GLY A 101 -11.83 15.28 -10.83
CA GLY A 101 -11.40 16.17 -9.76
C GLY A 101 -10.93 17.54 -10.27
N ILE A 102 -10.13 17.56 -11.35
CA ILE A 102 -9.72 18.81 -12.01
C ILE A 102 -10.93 19.56 -12.57
N GLY A 103 -11.88 18.83 -13.17
CA GLY A 103 -13.12 19.40 -13.68
C GLY A 103 -13.87 20.19 -12.61
N LEU A 104 -14.04 19.61 -11.41
CA LEU A 104 -14.66 20.29 -10.27
C LEU A 104 -13.88 21.52 -9.82
N TYR A 105 -12.55 21.43 -9.78
CA TYR A 105 -11.70 22.57 -9.43
C TYR A 105 -11.83 23.70 -10.45
N VAL A 106 -11.71 23.40 -11.75
CA VAL A 106 -11.84 24.39 -12.82
C VAL A 106 -13.26 24.97 -12.86
N MET A 107 -14.28 24.15 -12.59
CA MET A 107 -15.67 24.59 -12.51
C MET A 107 -15.87 25.64 -11.42
N GLY A 108 -15.46 25.34 -10.19
CA GLY A 108 -15.56 26.28 -9.07
C GLY A 108 -14.72 27.54 -9.27
N MET A 109 -13.52 27.39 -9.82
CA MET A 109 -12.65 28.51 -10.19
C MET A 109 -13.25 29.40 -11.28
N THR A 110 -13.92 28.81 -12.27
CA THR A 110 -14.60 29.57 -13.33
C THR A 110 -15.79 30.31 -12.76
N GLY A 111 -16.55 29.71 -11.83
CA GLY A 111 -17.65 30.40 -11.13
C GLY A 111 -17.16 31.61 -10.32
N VAL A 112 -16.04 31.46 -9.60
CA VAL A 112 -15.38 32.57 -8.89
C VAL A 112 -14.87 33.64 -9.85
N LEU A 113 -14.19 33.25 -10.93
CA LEU A 113 -13.69 34.19 -11.94
C LEU A 113 -14.85 34.95 -12.57
N LEU A 114 -15.97 34.28 -12.84
CA LEU A 114 -17.17 34.90 -13.40
C LEU A 114 -17.73 35.95 -12.43
N LEU A 115 -17.84 35.62 -11.14
CA LEU A 115 -18.24 36.57 -10.10
C LEU A 115 -17.29 37.77 -10.01
N ILE A 116 -15.99 37.55 -10.06
CA ILE A 116 -14.98 38.63 -10.06
C ILE A 116 -15.11 39.49 -11.31
N THR A 117 -15.31 38.89 -12.48
CA THR A 117 -15.46 39.64 -13.72
C THR A 117 -16.75 40.45 -13.75
N GLU A 118 -17.85 39.94 -13.19
CA GLU A 118 -19.10 40.71 -13.02
C GLU A 118 -18.84 41.98 -12.21
N LEU A 119 -18.17 41.84 -11.05
CA LEU A 119 -17.76 42.96 -10.20
C LEU A 119 -16.82 43.95 -10.91
N LEU A 120 -15.94 43.46 -11.80
CA LEU A 120 -14.98 44.31 -12.52
C LEU A 120 -15.59 45.10 -13.68
N PHE A 121 -16.59 44.54 -14.38
CA PHE A 121 -17.21 45.19 -15.54
C PHE A 121 -18.32 46.16 -15.13
N ASN A 122 -19.23 45.74 -14.26
CA ASN A 122 -20.26 46.60 -13.70
C ASN A 122 -20.72 46.09 -12.33
N ALA A 123 -20.21 46.71 -11.27
CA ALA A 123 -20.54 46.32 -9.90
C ALA A 123 -21.99 46.59 -9.49
N GLU A 124 -22.74 47.40 -10.25
CA GLU A 124 -24.11 47.81 -9.93
C GLU A 124 -25.19 46.95 -10.63
N VAL A 125 -24.83 46.20 -11.67
CA VAL A 125 -25.78 45.45 -12.50
C VAL A 125 -25.29 44.02 -12.72
N TYR A 126 -26.07 43.05 -12.24
CA TYR A 126 -25.80 41.63 -12.45
C TYR A 126 -26.79 41.02 -13.44
N PHE A 127 -26.28 40.27 -14.42
CA PHE A 127 -27.11 39.56 -15.37
C PHE A 127 -27.59 38.21 -14.82
N LEU A 128 -28.91 37.99 -14.75
CA LEU A 128 -29.50 36.81 -14.11
C LEU A 128 -29.00 35.46 -14.68
N PRO A 129 -28.84 35.27 -16.01
CA PRO A 129 -28.23 34.05 -16.56
C PRO A 129 -26.78 33.80 -16.10
N ASN A 130 -25.98 34.85 -15.94
CA ASN A 130 -24.60 34.72 -15.45
C ASN A 130 -24.59 34.36 -13.96
N LEU A 131 -25.51 34.91 -13.16
CA LEU A 131 -25.71 34.52 -11.77
C LEU A 131 -26.14 33.06 -11.63
N PHE A 132 -27.05 32.59 -12.49
CA PHE A 132 -27.43 31.18 -12.53
C PHE A 132 -26.23 30.29 -12.87
N LEU A 133 -25.43 30.70 -13.87
CA LEU A 133 -24.20 30.00 -14.25
C LEU A 133 -23.19 29.96 -13.10
N ILE A 134 -22.96 31.08 -12.39
CA ILE A 134 -22.13 31.13 -11.17
C ILE A 134 -22.67 30.12 -10.14
N GLY A 135 -23.97 30.15 -9.87
CA GLY A 135 -24.62 29.26 -8.92
C GLY A 135 -24.37 27.78 -9.25
N VAL A 136 -24.55 27.38 -10.51
CA VAL A 136 -24.26 26.01 -10.97
C VAL A 136 -22.78 25.67 -10.83
N LEU A 137 -21.88 26.56 -11.27
CA LEU A 137 -20.43 26.36 -11.25
C LEU A 137 -19.86 26.28 -9.84
N VAL A 138 -20.52 26.89 -8.85
CA VAL A 138 -20.12 26.91 -7.44
C VAL A 138 -20.77 25.76 -6.65
N LEU A 139 -22.09 25.60 -6.74
CA LEU A 139 -22.84 24.67 -5.90
C LEU A 139 -22.44 23.20 -6.18
N ILE A 140 -22.14 22.86 -7.44
CA ILE A 140 -21.73 21.50 -7.80
C ILE A 140 -20.42 21.10 -7.08
N PRO A 141 -19.31 21.85 -7.17
CA PRO A 141 -18.10 21.58 -6.39
C PRO A 141 -18.34 21.57 -4.87
N VAL A 142 -19.12 22.52 -4.34
CA VAL A 142 -19.43 22.61 -2.90
C VAL A 142 -20.18 21.36 -2.42
N PHE A 143 -21.10 20.83 -3.22
CA PHE A 143 -21.84 19.61 -2.88
C PHE A 143 -20.99 18.34 -3.00
N ILE A 144 -20.20 18.21 -4.06
CA ILE A 144 -19.43 16.98 -4.35
C ILE A 144 -18.20 16.84 -3.44
N SER A 145 -17.59 17.95 -3.05
CA SER A 145 -16.34 17.99 -2.29
C SER A 145 -16.38 17.24 -0.94
N PRO A 146 -17.39 17.44 -0.06
CA PRO A 146 -17.52 16.69 1.18
C PRO A 146 -17.82 15.22 0.99
N TRP A 147 -18.61 14.90 -0.03
CA TRP A 147 -18.96 13.53 -0.34
C TRP A 147 -17.74 12.72 -0.80
N GLU A 148 -16.93 13.26 -1.72
CA GLU A 148 -15.71 12.59 -2.18
C GLU A 148 -14.66 12.49 -1.07
N THR A 149 -14.52 13.53 -0.24
CA THR A 149 -13.59 13.54 0.88
C THR A 149 -13.94 12.49 1.94
N LEU A 150 -15.22 12.38 2.31
CA LEU A 150 -15.70 11.38 3.27
C LEU A 150 -15.50 9.96 2.72
N ASN A 151 -15.82 9.74 1.44
CA ASN A 151 -15.61 8.45 0.78
C ASN A 151 -14.11 8.07 0.75
N ALA A 152 -13.21 9.01 0.47
CA ALA A 152 -11.76 8.75 0.50
C ALA A 152 -11.23 8.45 1.91
N GLN A 153 -11.67 9.19 2.94
CA GLN A 153 -11.24 8.97 4.32
C GLN A 153 -11.73 7.65 4.91
N LEU A 154 -12.95 7.22 4.57
CA LEU A 154 -13.51 5.95 5.05
C LEU A 154 -12.92 4.73 4.36
N VAL A 155 -12.35 4.89 3.16
CA VAL A 155 -11.63 3.81 2.47
C VAL A 155 -10.38 3.41 3.24
N GLY A 156 -9.67 4.39 3.83
CA GLY A 156 -8.48 4.16 4.66
C GLY A 156 -7.35 3.41 3.94
N THR A 157 -6.18 3.34 4.57
CA THR A 157 -4.97 2.62 4.10
C THR A 157 -5.13 1.08 4.02
N ARG A 158 -6.36 0.55 4.12
CA ARG A 158 -6.63 -0.89 4.25
C ARG A 158 -7.26 -1.56 3.04
N SER A 159 -7.43 -0.87 1.91
CA SER A 159 -7.80 -1.56 0.66
C SER A 159 -6.90 -1.19 -0.52
N SER A 160 -5.66 -1.69 -0.49
CA SER A 160 -5.02 -2.25 -1.70
C SER A 160 -5.50 -3.69 -1.95
N SER A 161 -6.78 -3.95 -1.65
CA SER A 161 -7.38 -5.27 -1.83
C SER A 161 -8.71 -5.14 -2.54
N GLY A 162 -8.61 -5.11 -3.87
CA GLY A 162 -9.66 -5.57 -4.76
C GLY A 162 -10.40 -4.46 -5.48
N LYS A 163 -10.61 -4.69 -6.78
CA LYS A 163 -11.78 -4.19 -7.52
C LYS A 163 -13.03 -4.65 -6.77
N SER A 164 -13.49 -3.85 -5.79
CA SER A 164 -14.82 -4.06 -5.21
C SER A 164 -15.80 -4.05 -6.38
N LYS A 165 -16.59 -5.11 -6.55
CA LYS A 165 -17.62 -5.19 -7.60
C LYS A 165 -18.36 -3.84 -7.67
N GLY A 166 -18.63 -3.31 -8.86
CA GLY A 166 -19.16 -1.94 -9.03
C GLY A 166 -20.34 -1.62 -8.11
N TYR A 167 -21.19 -2.62 -7.82
CA TYR A 167 -22.26 -2.54 -6.83
C TYR A 167 -21.80 -2.22 -5.39
N VAL A 168 -20.72 -2.82 -4.89
CA VAL A 168 -20.17 -2.52 -3.55
C VAL A 168 -19.66 -1.08 -3.49
N LYS A 169 -18.99 -0.61 -4.54
CA LYS A 169 -18.54 0.79 -4.66
C LYS A 169 -19.74 1.75 -4.68
N PHE A 170 -20.80 1.40 -5.41
CA PHE A 170 -22.05 2.17 -5.46
C PHE A 170 -22.76 2.21 -4.11
N VAL A 171 -23.03 1.05 -3.49
CA VAL A 171 -23.69 0.96 -2.18
C VAL A 171 -22.92 1.77 -1.14
N ARG A 172 -21.59 1.64 -1.09
CA ARG A 172 -20.74 2.41 -0.18
C ARG A 172 -20.90 3.92 -0.41
N ARG A 173 -20.77 4.38 -1.67
CA ARG A 173 -20.92 5.80 -2.02
C ARG A 173 -22.31 6.34 -1.68
N LEU A 174 -23.35 5.53 -1.84
CA LEU A 174 -24.71 5.86 -1.43
C LEU A 174 -24.81 5.92 0.10
N THR A 175 -24.18 4.99 0.83
CA THR A 175 -24.20 5.00 2.30
C THR A 175 -23.50 6.24 2.86
N THR A 176 -22.36 6.63 2.30
CA THR A 176 -21.65 7.84 2.76
C THR A 176 -22.43 9.11 2.47
N LEU A 177 -23.14 9.17 1.34
CA LEU A 177 -24.05 10.28 1.05
C LEU A 177 -25.21 10.33 2.06
N LEU A 178 -25.84 9.18 2.35
CA LEU A 178 -26.93 9.10 3.33
C LEU A 178 -26.49 9.49 4.74
N ILE A 179 -25.28 9.09 5.17
CA ILE A 179 -24.73 9.51 6.47
C ILE A 179 -24.53 11.03 6.50
N LEU A 180 -23.94 11.59 5.44
CA LEU A 180 -23.68 13.02 5.34
C LEU A 180 -24.98 13.83 5.34
N SER A 181 -25.91 13.50 4.44
CA SER A 181 -27.22 14.13 4.36
C SER A 181 -28.04 13.92 5.63
N GLY A 182 -27.97 12.75 6.25
CA GLY A 182 -28.66 12.45 7.51
C GLY A 182 -28.13 13.27 8.69
N ALA A 183 -26.80 13.44 8.80
CA ALA A 183 -26.19 14.29 9.83
C ALA A 183 -26.56 15.77 9.62
N THR A 184 -26.48 16.28 8.39
CA THR A 184 -26.91 17.65 8.06
C THR A 184 -28.40 17.85 8.35
N PHE A 185 -29.24 16.89 7.97
CA PHE A 185 -30.68 16.93 8.23
C PHE A 185 -31.01 16.92 9.73
N ALA A 186 -30.27 16.14 10.54
CA ALA A 186 -30.42 16.15 11.99
C ALA A 186 -30.13 17.52 12.62
N VAL A 187 -29.09 18.23 12.13
CA VAL A 187 -28.78 19.59 12.57
C VAL A 187 -29.86 20.59 12.15
N VAL A 188 -30.37 20.46 10.92
CA VAL A 188 -31.50 21.27 10.44
C VAL A 188 -32.75 21.05 11.27
N LEU A 189 -33.11 19.79 11.57
CA LEU A 189 -34.26 19.45 12.41
C LEU A 189 -34.12 19.99 13.83
N TYR A 190 -32.94 19.79 14.45
CA TYR A 190 -32.65 20.31 15.78
C TYR A 190 -32.72 21.83 15.80
N GLY A 191 -32.11 22.50 14.80
CA GLY A 191 -32.15 23.95 14.67
C GLY A 191 -33.55 24.51 14.44
N SER A 192 -34.37 23.83 13.63
CA SER A 192 -35.78 24.19 13.43
C SER A 192 -36.59 24.06 14.73
N SER A 193 -36.33 23.04 15.54
CA SER A 193 -37.01 22.86 16.84
C SER A 193 -36.65 23.92 17.90
N GLN A 194 -35.49 24.56 17.77
CA GLN A 194 -34.96 25.58 18.69
C GLN A 194 -35.16 27.02 18.19
N SER A 195 -35.71 27.19 16.98
CA SER A 195 -35.88 28.51 16.36
C SER A 195 -37.19 29.14 16.83
N GLU A 196 -37.13 30.03 17.81
CA GLU A 196 -38.24 30.91 18.18
C GLU A 196 -38.12 32.22 17.36
N GLY A 197 -39.07 32.48 16.45
CA GLY A 197 -39.12 33.67 15.57
C GLY A 197 -39.92 33.49 14.26
N PRO A 198 -40.07 34.54 13.43
CA PRO A 198 -40.75 34.48 12.12
C PRO A 198 -39.95 33.76 11.02
N ALA A 199 -38.64 33.60 11.19
CA ALA A 199 -37.79 32.81 10.31
C ALA A 199 -37.96 31.31 10.59
N ALA A 200 -38.08 30.49 9.53
CA ALA A 200 -38.29 29.05 9.67
C ALA A 200 -37.12 28.32 10.36
N ILE A 201 -35.90 28.84 10.24
CA ILE A 201 -34.67 28.36 10.89
C ILE A 201 -33.76 29.57 11.12
N ARG A 202 -33.20 29.74 12.33
CA ARG A 202 -32.23 30.82 12.60
C ARG A 202 -30.96 30.65 11.72
N PRO A 203 -30.37 31.75 11.21
CA PRO A 203 -29.19 31.71 10.33
C PRO A 203 -28.01 30.91 10.89
N ILE A 204 -27.80 30.97 12.21
CA ILE A 204 -26.72 30.23 12.88
C ILE A 204 -26.86 28.70 12.72
N TRP A 205 -28.09 28.17 12.70
CA TRP A 205 -28.35 26.75 12.49
C TRP A 205 -28.20 26.35 11.02
N VAL A 206 -28.50 27.25 10.09
CA VAL A 206 -28.21 27.04 8.65
C VAL A 206 -26.69 27.00 8.43
N ALA A 207 -25.95 27.92 9.04
CA ALA A 207 -24.49 27.91 9.01
C ALA A 207 -23.92 26.64 9.67
N ALA A 208 -24.46 26.20 10.81
CA ALA A 208 -24.06 24.96 11.47
C ALA A 208 -24.38 23.70 10.63
N ALA A 209 -25.51 23.67 9.92
CA ALA A 209 -25.87 22.59 9.01
C ALA A 209 -24.92 22.53 7.81
N MET A 210 -24.61 23.68 7.21
CA MET A 210 -23.62 23.79 6.13
C MET A 210 -22.23 23.39 6.60
N LEU A 211 -21.83 23.81 7.81
CA LEU A 211 -20.56 23.43 8.43
C LEU A 211 -20.50 21.92 8.70
N THR A 212 -21.60 21.31 9.13
CA THR A 212 -21.72 19.86 9.32
C THR A 212 -21.58 19.12 7.98
N PHE A 213 -22.21 19.63 6.92
CA PHE A 213 -22.06 19.10 5.57
C PHE A 213 -20.61 19.22 5.07
N MET A 214 -19.94 20.35 5.33
CA MET A 214 -18.56 20.62 4.91
C MET A 214 -17.50 20.05 5.88
N ALA A 215 -17.90 19.47 7.01
CA ALA A 215 -16.96 19.00 8.04
C ALA A 215 -15.90 18.00 7.52
N PRO A 216 -16.22 17.01 6.65
CA PRO A 216 -15.22 16.09 6.11
C PRO A 216 -14.07 16.79 5.38
N THR A 217 -14.37 17.83 4.60
CA THR A 217 -13.38 18.60 3.81
C THR A 217 -12.55 19.51 4.69
N ILE A 218 -13.21 20.19 5.64
CA ILE A 218 -12.53 21.07 6.60
C ILE A 218 -11.56 20.27 7.46
N PHE A 219 -11.97 19.08 7.93
CA PHE A 219 -11.13 18.19 8.72
C PHE A 219 -9.96 17.62 7.92
N ALA A 220 -10.17 17.18 6.67
CA ALA A 220 -9.08 16.74 5.81
C ALA A 220 -8.04 17.84 5.64
N TYR A 221 -8.49 19.03 5.24
CA TYR A 221 -7.63 20.17 4.97
C TYR A 221 -6.83 20.58 6.21
N GLY A 222 -7.50 20.80 7.34
CA GLY A 222 -6.85 21.18 8.60
C GLY A 222 -5.82 20.16 9.08
N ARG A 223 -6.13 18.86 9.00
CA ARG A 223 -5.22 17.78 9.43
C ARG A 223 -3.99 17.64 8.54
N ILE A 224 -4.17 17.69 7.21
CA ILE A 224 -3.06 17.60 6.24
C ILE A 224 -2.14 18.81 6.41
N MET A 225 -2.74 19.98 6.63
CA MET A 225 -1.99 21.21 6.87
C MET A 225 -1.20 21.20 8.17
N GLY A 226 -1.86 20.94 9.30
CA GLY A 226 -1.19 21.01 10.60
C GLY A 226 -0.11 19.94 10.73
N ALA A 227 -0.35 18.72 10.23
CA ALA A 227 0.66 17.67 10.27
C ALA A 227 1.89 17.97 9.40
N SER A 228 1.74 18.63 8.25
CA SER A 228 2.87 18.93 7.34
C SER A 228 3.49 20.31 7.49
N TRP A 229 2.94 21.19 8.34
CA TRP A 229 3.42 22.56 8.53
C TRP A 229 4.93 22.66 8.74
N ASN A 230 5.49 21.80 9.61
CA ASN A 230 6.94 21.76 9.87
C ASN A 230 7.77 21.46 8.61
N MET A 231 7.30 20.52 7.79
CA MET A 231 7.96 20.13 6.54
C MET A 231 7.93 21.27 5.53
N ILE A 232 6.75 21.86 5.31
CA ILE A 232 6.57 22.96 4.35
C ILE A 232 7.42 24.16 4.77
N LEU A 233 7.39 24.54 6.06
CA LEU A 233 8.19 25.66 6.57
C LEU A 233 9.69 25.44 6.35
N ILE A 234 10.22 24.27 6.71
CA ILE A 234 11.65 23.94 6.51
C ILE A 234 12.02 23.99 5.03
N ASN A 235 11.19 23.41 4.15
CA ASN A 235 11.47 23.36 2.73
C ASN A 235 11.40 24.74 2.08
N LYS A 236 10.36 25.53 2.34
CA LYS A 236 10.24 26.89 1.79
C LYS A 236 11.31 27.82 2.35
N TRP A 237 11.74 27.65 3.60
CA TRP A 237 12.91 28.34 4.15
C TRP A 237 14.20 27.98 3.40
N ARG A 238 14.39 26.70 3.03
CA ARG A 238 15.53 26.28 2.19
C ARG A 238 15.44 26.88 0.79
N THR A 239 14.25 26.89 0.16
CA THR A 239 14.02 27.51 -1.16
C THR A 239 14.33 29.00 -1.13
N ALA A 240 13.85 29.74 -0.12
CA ALA A 240 14.13 31.17 0.05
C ALA A 240 15.65 31.43 0.14
N ASN A 241 16.38 30.56 0.84
CA ASN A 241 17.84 30.59 0.95
C ASN A 241 18.58 30.08 -0.30
N GLY A 242 17.89 29.65 -1.35
CA GLY A 242 18.49 29.20 -2.61
C GLY A 242 19.01 27.76 -2.58
N LYS A 243 18.65 26.98 -1.56
CA LYS A 243 19.03 25.57 -1.42
C LYS A 243 17.95 24.66 -2.03
N PRO A 244 18.32 23.59 -2.75
CA PRO A 244 17.37 22.60 -3.23
C PRO A 244 16.76 21.82 -2.05
N ASN A 245 15.57 21.27 -2.24
CA ASN A 245 14.84 20.51 -1.23
C ASN A 245 13.93 19.44 -1.87
N PRO A 246 13.27 18.57 -1.09
CA PRO A 246 12.42 17.48 -1.61
C PRO A 246 11.13 17.91 -2.32
N ILE A 247 10.76 19.20 -2.29
CA ILE A 247 9.60 19.74 -3.03
C ILE A 247 10.09 20.46 -4.30
N ASP A 248 11.22 21.15 -4.20
CA ASP A 248 11.89 21.93 -5.24
C ASP A 248 13.35 21.42 -5.40
N PRO A 249 13.61 20.41 -6.25
CA PRO A 249 14.89 19.70 -6.32
C PRO A 249 15.93 20.49 -7.13
N ASP A 250 15.45 21.30 -8.06
CA ASP A 250 16.25 22.13 -8.93
C ASP A 250 16.53 23.46 -8.23
N LYS A 251 17.67 24.10 -8.55
CA LYS A 251 18.04 25.37 -7.92
C LYS A 251 16.97 26.45 -8.18
N PRO A 252 16.38 27.06 -7.14
CA PRO A 252 15.27 27.98 -7.33
C PRO A 252 15.73 29.32 -7.93
N LYS A 253 14.98 29.79 -8.94
CA LYS A 253 15.17 31.10 -9.55
C LYS A 253 14.76 32.21 -8.57
N PHE A 254 15.25 33.44 -8.78
CA PHE A 254 14.99 34.59 -7.90
C PHE A 254 13.50 34.79 -7.57
N VAL A 255 12.61 34.70 -8.57
CA VAL A 255 11.16 34.84 -8.38
C VAL A 255 10.61 33.75 -7.44
N ASN A 256 11.05 32.50 -7.60
CA ASN A 256 10.63 31.39 -6.75
C ASN A 256 11.14 31.57 -5.31
N ARG A 257 12.31 32.18 -5.13
CA ARG A 257 12.86 32.52 -3.80
C ARG A 257 12.02 33.57 -3.10
N LEU A 258 11.60 34.62 -3.82
CA LEU A 258 10.74 35.68 -3.29
C LEU A 258 9.35 35.12 -2.92
N PHE A 259 8.75 34.31 -3.79
CA PHE A 259 7.46 33.67 -3.52
C PHE A 259 7.55 32.71 -2.32
N SER A 260 8.63 31.94 -2.22
CA SER A 260 8.86 31.06 -1.06
C SER A 260 9.06 31.84 0.24
N LEU A 261 9.74 32.99 0.19
CA LEU A 261 9.89 33.86 1.36
C LEU A 261 8.53 34.42 1.81
N LEU A 262 7.69 34.85 0.87
CA LEU A 262 6.33 35.29 1.15
C LEU A 262 5.50 34.15 1.79
N LEU A 263 5.56 32.93 1.25
CA LEU A 263 4.90 31.76 1.84
C LEU A 263 5.41 31.43 3.25
N VAL A 264 6.71 31.57 3.51
CA VAL A 264 7.28 31.39 4.87
C VAL A 264 6.65 32.37 5.85
N VAL A 265 6.51 33.64 5.48
CA VAL A 265 5.88 34.65 6.36
C VAL A 265 4.45 34.25 6.69
N PHE A 266 3.67 33.83 5.69
CA PHE A 266 2.30 33.34 5.90
C PHE A 266 2.25 32.09 6.79
N LEU A 267 3.14 31.11 6.56
CA LEU A 267 3.19 29.90 7.39
C LEU A 267 3.55 30.21 8.85
N LEU A 268 4.41 31.20 9.09
CA LEU A 268 4.81 31.60 10.42
C LEU A 268 3.68 32.34 11.17
N THR A 269 2.87 33.13 10.48
CA THR A 269 1.74 33.86 11.08
C THR A 269 0.49 33.00 11.25
N MET A 270 0.34 31.90 10.50
CA MET A 270 -0.83 31.00 10.53
C MET A 270 -1.26 30.50 11.92
N PRO A 271 -0.37 30.05 12.83
CA PRO A 271 -0.79 29.62 14.17
C PRO A 271 -1.39 30.75 15.00
N ILE A 272 -0.90 31.98 14.82
CA ILE A 272 -1.40 33.17 15.54
C ILE A 272 -2.78 33.54 15.02
N THR A 273 -2.96 33.56 13.70
CA THR A 273 -4.27 33.83 13.09
C THR A 273 -5.29 32.73 13.43
N ALA A 274 -4.84 31.49 13.55
CA ALA A 274 -5.66 30.36 13.97
C ALA A 274 -6.15 30.49 15.42
N LEU A 275 -5.27 30.91 16.34
CA LEU A 275 -5.67 31.17 17.73
C LEU A 275 -6.67 32.33 17.79
N ASN A 276 -6.42 33.40 17.05
CA ASN A 276 -7.31 34.55 16.99
C ASN A 276 -8.73 34.17 16.54
N GLY A 277 -8.88 33.36 15.49
CA GLY A 277 -10.22 32.98 15.02
C GLY A 277 -10.98 32.07 15.96
N ILE A 278 -10.31 31.10 16.60
CA ILE A 278 -10.95 30.24 17.62
C ILE A 278 -11.39 31.07 18.82
N ILE A 279 -10.50 31.93 19.34
CA ILE A 279 -10.82 32.79 20.49
C ILE A 279 -11.95 33.74 20.13
N THR A 280 -11.97 34.30 18.92
CA THR A 280 -13.04 35.19 18.45
C THR A 280 -14.39 34.50 18.46
N VAL A 281 -14.51 33.32 17.86
CA VAL A 281 -15.77 32.56 17.83
C VAL A 281 -16.18 32.10 19.22
N TYR A 282 -15.24 31.62 20.05
CA TYR A 282 -15.53 31.22 21.42
C TYR A 282 -16.06 32.41 22.25
N HIS A 283 -15.39 33.56 22.16
CA HIS A 283 -15.77 34.76 22.89
C HIS A 283 -17.16 35.27 22.50
N ILE A 284 -17.52 35.19 21.22
CA ILE A 284 -18.83 35.66 20.74
C ILE A 284 -19.95 34.68 21.09
N LEU A 285 -19.72 33.37 20.98
CA LEU A 285 -20.76 32.36 21.21
C LEU A 285 -21.00 32.05 22.69
N PHE A 286 -20.01 32.24 23.57
CA PHE A 286 -20.09 31.76 24.96
C PHE A 286 -19.97 32.84 26.04
N ASN A 287 -19.47 34.05 25.75
CA ASN A 287 -19.24 35.09 26.77
C ASN A 287 -20.29 36.23 26.76
N ASP A 288 -21.48 36.02 26.19
CA ASP A 288 -22.60 36.97 26.18
C ASP A 288 -22.18 38.44 25.93
N VAL A 289 -21.49 38.67 24.80
CA VAL A 289 -20.92 39.98 24.45
C VAL A 289 -22.03 40.93 23.94
N PRO A 290 -22.02 42.22 24.32
CA PRO A 290 -22.95 43.21 23.77
C PRO A 290 -22.91 43.25 22.24
N GLU A 291 -24.08 43.38 21.61
CA GLU A 291 -24.24 43.17 20.17
C GLU A 291 -23.35 44.05 19.29
N GLN A 292 -23.23 45.34 19.61
CA GLN A 292 -22.36 46.28 18.87
C GLN A 292 -20.87 45.90 19.00
N ARG A 293 -20.43 45.50 20.19
CA ARG A 293 -19.04 45.08 20.41
C ARG A 293 -18.74 43.76 19.69
N ALA A 294 -19.70 42.83 19.64
CA ALA A 294 -19.55 41.59 18.87
C ALA A 294 -19.41 41.86 17.37
N PHE A 295 -20.21 42.80 16.83
CA PHE A 295 -20.12 43.24 15.44
C PHE A 295 -18.74 43.85 15.12
N ASP A 296 -18.26 44.79 15.94
CA ASP A 296 -16.95 45.43 15.74
C ASP A 296 -15.81 44.41 15.80
N ILE A 297 -15.87 43.46 16.74
CA ILE A 297 -14.86 42.40 16.85
C ILE A 297 -14.80 41.56 15.57
N LEU A 298 -15.95 41.16 15.01
CA LEU A 298 -16.00 40.35 13.81
C LEU A 298 -15.54 41.12 12.56
N ASN A 299 -15.82 42.42 12.51
CA ASN A 299 -15.50 43.26 11.37
C ASN A 299 -14.00 43.63 11.33
N TYR A 300 -13.41 44.03 12.46
CA TYR A 300 -12.02 44.48 12.55
C TYR A 300 -10.96 43.35 12.61
N GLY A 301 -11.28 42.14 12.14
CA GLY A 301 -10.30 41.05 12.07
C GLY A 301 -10.19 40.20 13.35
N GLY A 302 -11.24 40.13 14.15
CA GLY A 302 -11.34 39.32 15.36
C GLY A 302 -10.83 40.04 16.59
N VAL A 303 -10.70 39.31 17.70
CA VAL A 303 -10.34 39.85 19.01
C VAL A 303 -9.00 40.59 19.00
N LEU A 304 -7.97 40.08 18.31
CA LEU A 304 -6.69 40.77 18.17
C LEU A 304 -6.80 42.08 17.35
N GLY A 305 -7.57 42.07 16.27
CA GLY A 305 -7.73 43.24 15.42
C GLY A 305 -8.56 44.34 16.09
N TYR A 306 -9.60 43.95 16.84
CA TYR A 306 -10.34 44.86 17.72
C TYR A 306 -9.46 45.45 18.83
N MET A 307 -8.58 44.65 19.46
CA MET A 307 -7.61 45.18 20.45
C MET A 307 -6.64 46.19 19.84
N VAL A 308 -6.23 45.99 18.58
CA VAL A 308 -5.41 46.97 17.86
C VAL A 308 -6.22 48.24 17.60
N PHE A 309 -7.46 48.10 17.10
CA PHE A 309 -8.39 49.21 16.84
C PHE A 309 -8.65 50.06 18.09
N GLU A 310 -9.01 49.45 19.21
CA GLU A 310 -9.27 50.13 20.49
C GLU A 310 -8.02 50.85 21.05
N ARG A 311 -6.81 50.40 20.66
CA ARG A 311 -5.53 50.95 21.14
C ARG A 311 -4.80 51.83 20.12
N VAL A 312 -5.41 52.16 18.97
CA VAL A 312 -4.77 52.98 17.92
C VAL A 312 -4.29 54.32 18.48
N ASP A 313 -5.06 54.96 19.37
CA ASP A 313 -4.69 56.26 19.95
C ASP A 313 -3.46 56.20 20.87
N LEU A 314 -3.28 55.10 21.61
CA LEU A 314 -2.13 54.84 22.48
C LEU A 314 -0.87 54.45 21.67
N ILE A 315 -1.05 53.68 20.58
CA ILE A 315 0.05 53.27 19.70
C ILE A 315 0.53 54.43 18.83
N ALA A 316 -0.38 55.30 18.37
CA ALA A 316 -0.07 56.51 17.62
C ALA A 316 0.75 57.53 18.43
N GLN A 317 0.58 57.57 19.76
CA GLN A 317 1.41 58.39 20.66
C GLN A 317 2.85 57.87 20.82
N ILE A 318 3.10 56.57 20.59
CA ILE A 318 4.43 55.95 20.73
C ILE A 318 5.20 55.93 19.39
N LEU A 319 4.49 55.89 18.25
CA LEU A 319 5.07 55.92 16.89
C LEU A 319 4.63 57.19 16.14
N PHE A 320 5.18 58.35 16.52
CA PHE A 320 4.69 59.68 16.09
C PHE A 320 4.89 60.07 14.61
N GLU A 321 5.39 59.18 13.73
CA GLU A 321 5.64 59.53 12.31
C GLU A 321 4.97 58.61 11.27
N TRP A 322 4.32 57.50 11.67
CA TRP A 322 3.92 56.47 10.71
C TRP A 322 2.40 56.45 10.52
N GLN A 323 1.90 57.29 9.60
CA GLN A 323 0.48 57.39 9.23
C GLN A 323 -0.15 56.06 8.80
N PHE A 324 0.68 55.09 8.36
CA PHE A 324 0.30 53.71 8.05
C PHE A 324 -0.36 52.95 9.22
N ILE A 325 -0.08 53.30 10.48
CA ILE A 325 -0.61 52.57 11.65
C ILE A 325 -2.11 52.81 11.84
N LYS A 326 -2.63 53.98 11.43
CA LYS A 326 -4.07 54.26 11.51
C LYS A 326 -4.89 53.38 10.56
N GLU A 327 -4.29 52.97 9.45
CA GLU A 327 -4.89 52.04 8.48
C GLU A 327 -4.58 50.56 8.80
N LEU A 328 -3.83 50.28 9.88
CA LEU A 328 -3.40 48.92 10.26
C LEU A 328 -4.58 47.95 10.45
N PRO A 329 -5.74 48.34 11.02
CA PRO A 329 -6.92 47.46 11.09
C PRO A 329 -7.46 47.11 9.70
N GLN A 330 -7.55 48.07 8.77
CA GLN A 330 -7.91 47.80 7.37
C GLN A 330 -6.86 46.94 6.66
N PHE A 331 -5.56 47.20 6.86
CA PHE A 331 -4.49 46.34 6.31
C PHE A 331 -4.52 44.93 6.89
N LEU A 332 -4.88 44.78 8.17
CA LEU A 332 -5.00 43.48 8.83
C LEU A 332 -6.23 42.72 8.33
N SER A 333 -7.37 43.42 8.14
CA SER A 333 -8.57 42.84 7.54
C SER A 333 -8.33 42.41 6.09
N LEU A 334 -7.75 43.31 5.28
CA LEU A 334 -7.33 43.04 3.90
C LEU A 334 -6.28 41.92 3.84
N TYR A 335 -5.35 41.88 4.79
CA TYR A 335 -4.38 40.80 4.91
C TYR A 335 -5.09 39.49 5.24
N LEU A 336 -6.05 39.45 6.17
CA LEU A 336 -6.79 38.25 6.53
C LEU A 336 -7.63 37.73 5.35
N SER A 337 -8.32 38.63 4.64
CA SER A 337 -9.15 38.30 3.46
C SER A 337 -8.29 37.87 2.27
N MET A 338 -7.19 38.58 1.99
CA MET A 338 -6.22 38.22 0.95
C MET A 338 -5.44 36.94 1.29
N ASN A 339 -5.19 36.67 2.58
CA ASN A 339 -4.61 35.41 3.02
C ASN A 339 -5.59 34.25 2.73
N ILE A 340 -6.89 34.40 3.03
CA ILE A 340 -7.89 33.39 2.65
C ILE A 340 -7.99 33.22 1.12
N ALA A 341 -7.93 34.31 0.35
CA ALA A 341 -8.05 34.27 -1.11
C ALA A 341 -6.79 33.74 -1.82
N ILE A 342 -5.61 34.32 -1.57
CA ILE A 342 -4.34 33.93 -2.21
C ILE A 342 -3.86 32.57 -1.70
N VAL A 343 -4.01 32.31 -0.39
CA VAL A 343 -3.68 31.01 0.22
C VAL A 343 -4.83 30.00 0.05
N GLY A 344 -6.00 30.38 -0.48
CA GLY A 344 -7.01 29.41 -0.93
C GLY A 344 -6.68 28.85 -2.31
N LEU A 345 -6.19 29.70 -3.20
CA LEU A 345 -6.16 29.46 -4.65
C LEU A 345 -4.83 28.91 -5.17
N ALA A 346 -3.69 29.49 -4.75
CA ALA A 346 -2.35 28.99 -5.12
C ALA A 346 -1.91 27.80 -4.27
N PHE A 347 -2.53 27.64 -3.11
CA PHE A 347 -2.08 26.74 -2.06
C PHE A 347 -2.51 25.28 -2.26
N ILE A 348 -3.60 25.03 -3.02
CA ILE A 348 -4.03 23.68 -3.39
C ILE A 348 -2.88 22.92 -4.07
N PHE A 349 -2.09 23.58 -4.93
CA PHE A 349 -0.95 22.94 -5.61
C PHE A 349 0.20 22.61 -4.66
N GLU A 350 0.52 23.49 -3.72
CA GLU A 350 1.53 23.23 -2.69
C GLU A 350 1.09 22.08 -1.76
N LEU A 351 -0.17 22.05 -1.37
CA LEU A 351 -0.76 20.96 -0.62
C LEU A 351 -0.74 19.64 -1.39
N THR A 352 -1.09 19.68 -2.68
CA THR A 352 -1.08 18.50 -3.54
C THR A 352 0.33 17.94 -3.68
N ARG A 353 1.34 18.79 -3.94
CA ARG A 353 2.75 18.39 -3.98
C ARG A 353 3.21 17.74 -2.67
N ASN A 354 2.82 18.32 -1.54
CA ASN A 354 3.17 17.79 -0.23
C ASN A 354 2.42 16.49 0.14
N LEU A 355 1.18 16.33 -0.32
CA LEU A 355 0.41 15.09 -0.17
C LEU A 355 1.09 13.94 -0.95
N VAL A 356 1.44 14.21 -2.21
CA VAL A 356 2.13 13.25 -3.11
C VAL A 356 3.55 12.93 -2.62
N LEU A 357 4.25 13.92 -2.06
CA LEU A 357 5.56 13.70 -1.42
C LEU A 357 5.50 12.70 -0.26
N GLY A 358 4.32 12.55 0.37
CA GLY A 358 4.17 11.76 1.59
C GLY A 358 4.52 12.54 2.86
N GLY A 359 4.54 13.88 2.81
CA GLY A 359 4.94 14.74 3.93
C GLY A 359 4.13 14.51 5.22
N GLN A 360 2.94 13.91 5.11
CA GLN A 360 2.10 13.51 6.24
C GLN A 360 2.66 12.33 7.06
N SER A 361 3.43 11.45 6.41
CA SER A 361 3.93 10.22 7.04
C SER A 361 5.13 10.46 7.97
N PHE A 362 5.90 11.52 7.74
CA PHE A 362 7.06 11.89 8.57
C PHE A 362 6.98 13.31 9.17
N GLY A 363 6.09 14.18 8.66
CA GLY A 363 5.92 15.57 9.10
C GLY A 363 5.26 15.77 10.46
N GLY A 364 4.31 14.89 10.85
CA GLY A 364 3.50 15.07 12.06
C GLY A 364 2.61 13.88 12.36
N LEU A 365 1.95 13.89 13.52
CA LEU A 365 0.98 12.87 13.94
C LEU A 365 -0.43 13.27 13.47
N PHE A 366 -1.33 12.30 13.27
CA PHE A 366 -2.73 12.50 12.85
C PHE A 366 -2.97 13.10 11.45
N GLY A 367 -1.95 13.16 10.59
CA GLY A 367 -2.12 13.48 9.17
C GLY A 367 -3.06 12.50 8.45
N VAL A 368 -3.55 12.89 7.26
CA VAL A 368 -4.35 12.00 6.40
C VAL A 368 -3.40 11.35 5.38
N THR A 369 -3.22 10.03 5.50
CA THR A 369 -2.49 9.22 4.51
C THR A 369 -3.49 8.37 3.73
N LEU A 370 -3.63 8.65 2.44
CA LEU A 370 -4.52 7.90 1.54
C LEU A 370 -3.83 6.61 1.06
N ASP A 371 -2.63 6.78 0.53
CA ASP A 371 -1.79 5.71 0.00
C ASP A 371 -0.39 5.83 0.61
N THR A 372 0.33 4.70 0.68
CA THR A 372 1.71 4.73 1.19
C THR A 372 2.64 5.36 0.15
N PRO A 373 3.71 6.09 0.54
CA PRO A 373 4.62 6.73 -0.42
C PRO A 373 5.19 5.76 -1.46
N ARG A 374 5.50 4.52 -1.05
CA ARG A 374 5.96 3.48 -1.98
C ARG A 374 4.93 3.16 -3.06
N GLU A 375 3.65 3.04 -2.70
CA GLU A 375 2.57 2.79 -3.66
C GLU A 375 2.33 3.98 -4.59
N ILE A 376 2.47 5.22 -4.11
CA ILE A 376 2.40 6.41 -4.98
C ILE A 376 3.49 6.35 -6.06
N ARG A 377 4.70 5.88 -5.71
CA ARG A 377 5.79 5.77 -6.68
C ARG A 377 5.56 4.68 -7.73
N THR A 378 4.91 3.57 -7.35
CA THR A 378 4.79 2.37 -8.19
C THR A 378 3.47 2.26 -8.95
N GLU A 379 2.40 2.88 -8.46
CA GLU A 379 1.04 2.71 -8.99
C GLU A 379 0.43 4.02 -9.49
N VAL A 380 0.09 4.06 -10.78
CA VAL A 380 -0.61 5.20 -11.40
C VAL A 380 -1.98 5.41 -10.78
N GLU A 381 -2.66 4.33 -10.36
CA GLU A 381 -3.97 4.45 -9.69
C GLU A 381 -3.84 5.15 -8.33
N ALA A 382 -2.80 4.87 -7.56
CA ALA A 382 -2.53 5.57 -6.30
C ALA A 382 -2.26 7.07 -6.54
N GLN A 383 -1.43 7.39 -7.55
CA GLN A 383 -1.19 8.78 -7.95
C GLN A 383 -2.49 9.50 -8.35
N SER A 384 -3.32 8.86 -9.17
CA SER A 384 -4.63 9.40 -9.59
C SER A 384 -5.58 9.62 -8.41
N ARG A 385 -5.67 8.67 -7.47
CA ARG A 385 -6.52 8.81 -6.28
C ARG A 385 -6.11 9.98 -5.41
N GLN A 386 -4.81 10.22 -5.23
CA GLN A 386 -4.33 11.36 -4.47
C GLN A 386 -4.65 12.70 -5.13
N LEU A 387 -4.43 12.80 -6.44
CA LEU A 387 -4.75 14.01 -7.19
C LEU A 387 -6.27 14.25 -7.22
N MET A 388 -7.07 13.21 -7.46
CA MET A 388 -8.53 13.29 -7.40
C MET A 388 -9.00 13.78 -6.03
N PHE A 389 -8.47 13.22 -4.93
CA PHE A 389 -8.79 13.68 -3.59
C PHE A 389 -8.42 15.14 -3.37
N ALA A 390 -7.23 15.57 -3.81
CA ALA A 390 -6.79 16.94 -3.62
C ALA A 390 -7.66 17.95 -4.39
N PHE A 391 -7.95 17.70 -5.67
CA PHE A 391 -8.74 18.63 -6.49
C PHE A 391 -10.25 18.56 -6.21
N ALA A 392 -10.83 17.36 -6.10
CA ALA A 392 -12.26 17.22 -5.79
C ALA A 392 -12.56 17.57 -4.33
N GLY A 393 -11.70 17.14 -3.41
CA GLY A 393 -11.91 17.32 -1.98
C GLY A 393 -11.67 18.73 -1.48
N PHE A 394 -10.71 19.50 -2.03
CA PHE A 394 -10.46 20.86 -1.51
C PHE A 394 -11.18 21.97 -2.27
N SER A 395 -11.52 21.77 -3.55
CA SER A 395 -12.11 22.82 -4.40
C SER A 395 -13.39 23.43 -3.82
N GLY A 396 -14.35 22.61 -3.41
CA GLY A 396 -15.63 23.08 -2.88
C GLY A 396 -15.46 23.94 -1.62
N TYR A 397 -14.62 23.52 -0.67
CA TYR A 397 -14.34 24.30 0.54
C TYR A 397 -13.66 25.64 0.22
N THR A 398 -12.65 25.66 -0.65
CA THR A 398 -11.95 26.90 -1.00
C THR A 398 -12.85 27.90 -1.72
N VAL A 399 -13.71 27.41 -2.62
CA VAL A 399 -14.66 28.25 -3.37
C VAL A 399 -15.74 28.79 -2.44
N LEU A 400 -16.29 27.95 -1.55
CA LEU A 400 -17.27 28.36 -0.57
C LEU A 400 -16.71 29.46 0.36
N LEU A 401 -15.51 29.26 0.90
CA LEU A 401 -14.88 30.27 1.76
C LEU A 401 -14.69 31.59 1.03
N LEU A 402 -14.25 31.55 -0.23
CA LEU A 402 -14.04 32.76 -1.01
C LEU A 402 -15.35 33.52 -1.21
N ILE A 403 -16.45 32.81 -1.49
CA ILE A 403 -17.78 33.42 -1.63
C ILE A 403 -18.28 33.99 -0.31
N LEU A 404 -18.11 33.27 0.81
CA LEU A 404 -18.46 33.78 2.14
C LEU A 404 -17.66 35.05 2.46
N VAL A 405 -16.37 35.09 2.12
CA VAL A 405 -15.54 36.28 2.27
C VAL A 405 -16.01 37.42 1.34
N CYS A 406 -16.41 37.14 0.10
CA CYS A 406 -16.98 38.16 -0.78
C CYS A 406 -18.29 38.74 -0.22
N TYR A 407 -19.19 37.91 0.31
CA TYR A 407 -20.43 38.36 0.95
C TYR A 407 -20.18 39.10 2.28
N LYS A 408 -19.05 38.81 2.94
CA LYS A 408 -18.59 39.50 4.14
C LYS A 408 -18.04 40.90 3.80
N GLU A 409 -17.07 40.99 2.89
CA GLU A 409 -16.33 42.24 2.63
C GLU A 409 -17.04 43.17 1.63
N PHE A 410 -17.82 42.61 0.70
CA PHE A 410 -18.46 43.35 -0.38
C PHE A 410 -19.99 43.22 -0.37
N GLY A 411 -20.61 42.97 0.80
CA GLY A 411 -22.05 42.70 0.92
C GLY A 411 -22.94 43.70 0.16
N ALA A 412 -22.65 45.00 0.23
CA ALA A 412 -23.41 46.04 -0.48
C ALA A 412 -23.39 45.91 -2.02
N LEU A 413 -22.37 45.24 -2.58
CA LEU A 413 -22.18 45.03 -4.01
C LEU A 413 -22.59 43.62 -4.45
N MET A 414 -22.94 42.73 -3.52
CA MET A 414 -23.20 41.32 -3.85
C MET A 414 -24.68 41.10 -4.22
N PRO A 415 -24.99 40.18 -5.16
CA PRO A 415 -26.35 39.92 -5.57
C PRO A 415 -27.15 39.20 -4.47
N PHE A 416 -28.46 39.49 -4.43
CA PHE A 416 -29.45 38.88 -3.52
C PHE A 416 -29.24 39.16 -2.02
N THR A 417 -28.45 40.16 -1.64
CA THR A 417 -28.29 40.56 -0.23
C THR A 417 -29.60 41.03 0.40
N ASP A 418 -30.39 41.83 -0.30
CA ASP A 418 -31.71 42.28 0.18
C ASP A 418 -32.67 41.09 0.45
N ILE A 419 -32.54 40.01 -0.34
CA ILE A 419 -33.34 38.79 -0.14
C ILE A 419 -32.84 38.01 1.07
N LEU A 420 -31.53 37.95 1.28
CA LEU A 420 -30.91 37.28 2.42
C LEU A 420 -31.25 38.00 3.74
N GLU A 421 -31.27 39.33 3.72
CA GLU A 421 -31.59 40.20 4.88
C GLU A 421 -33.09 40.30 5.17
N ALA A 422 -33.96 39.86 4.25
CA ALA A 422 -35.39 39.85 4.49
C ALA A 422 -35.75 39.02 5.74
N ASP A 423 -36.73 39.50 6.53
CA ASP A 423 -37.19 38.90 7.81
C ASP A 423 -37.48 37.38 7.74
N ARG A 424 -37.79 36.85 6.55
CA ARG A 424 -38.02 35.43 6.31
C ARG A 424 -36.75 34.57 6.44
N PHE A 425 -35.59 35.12 6.06
CA PHE A 425 -34.29 34.42 6.05
C PHE A 425 -33.37 34.93 7.17
N GLY A 426 -33.44 36.21 7.53
CA GLY A 426 -32.75 36.80 8.68
C GLY A 426 -31.22 36.81 8.60
N PHE A 427 -30.64 36.72 7.40
CA PHE A 427 -29.18 36.74 7.18
C PHE A 427 -28.63 38.18 7.14
N ASP A 428 -28.80 38.90 8.24
CA ASP A 428 -28.24 40.24 8.44
C ASP A 428 -26.71 40.22 8.35
N GLU A 429 -26.10 41.40 8.18
CA GLU A 429 -24.64 41.56 8.06
C GLU A 429 -23.87 40.83 9.18
N ARG A 430 -24.37 40.92 10.42
CA ARG A 430 -23.83 40.18 11.57
C ARG A 430 -23.89 38.66 11.40
N ALA A 431 -25.02 38.12 10.94
CA ALA A 431 -25.18 36.67 10.75
C ALA A 431 -24.24 36.14 9.65
N ARG A 432 -23.99 36.92 8.59
CA ARG A 432 -23.00 36.59 7.55
C ARG A 432 -21.57 36.59 8.10
N LEU A 433 -21.24 37.57 8.94
CA LEU A 433 -19.95 37.66 9.64
C LEU A 433 -19.74 36.45 10.56
N GLU A 434 -20.70 36.15 11.43
CA GLU A 434 -20.64 35.01 12.35
C GLU A 434 -20.50 33.68 11.59
N ALA A 435 -21.27 33.46 10.52
CA ALA A 435 -21.16 32.28 9.67
C ALA A 435 -19.75 32.12 9.08
N THR A 436 -19.19 33.20 8.52
CA THR A 436 -17.85 33.18 7.93
C THR A 436 -16.78 32.84 8.97
N TRP A 437 -16.86 33.46 10.16
CA TRP A 437 -15.93 33.19 11.26
C TRP A 437 -16.05 31.77 11.82
N MET A 438 -17.27 31.19 11.90
CA MET A 438 -17.46 29.80 12.31
C MET A 438 -16.75 28.81 11.38
N PHE A 439 -16.85 29.02 10.05
CA PHE A 439 -16.16 28.17 9.06
C PHE A 439 -14.63 28.27 9.19
N ILE A 440 -14.12 29.49 9.35
CA ILE A 440 -12.68 29.73 9.54
C ILE A 440 -12.19 29.09 10.84
N ALA A 441 -12.90 29.30 11.95
CA ALA A 441 -12.52 28.81 13.27
C ALA A 441 -12.49 27.27 13.35
N LEU A 442 -13.44 26.57 12.71
CA LEU A 442 -13.42 25.10 12.69
C LEU A 442 -12.16 24.56 11.99
N GLY A 443 -11.83 25.10 10.81
CA GLY A 443 -10.63 24.71 10.08
C GLY A 443 -9.35 25.00 10.86
N GLN A 444 -9.31 26.18 11.50
CA GLN A 444 -8.20 26.61 12.36
C GLN A 444 -8.07 25.76 13.63
N ALA A 445 -9.17 25.31 14.23
CA ALA A 445 -9.17 24.42 15.39
C ALA A 445 -8.53 23.07 15.07
N VAL A 446 -8.94 22.46 13.95
CA VAL A 446 -8.35 21.18 13.51
C VAL A 446 -6.89 21.34 13.12
N PHE A 447 -6.55 22.45 12.44
CA PHE A 447 -5.17 22.80 12.13
C PHE A 447 -4.33 22.94 13.39
N LEU A 448 -4.74 23.75 14.37
CA LEU A 448 -3.98 23.99 15.61
C LEU A 448 -3.78 22.73 16.42
N PHE A 449 -4.81 21.89 16.54
CA PHE A 449 -4.71 20.61 17.21
C PHE A 449 -3.64 19.71 16.58
N THR A 450 -3.67 19.55 15.26
CA THR A 450 -2.70 18.71 14.54
C THR A 450 -1.30 19.33 14.47
N TRP A 451 -1.21 20.65 14.33
CA TRP A 451 0.04 21.41 14.37
C TRP A 451 0.74 21.27 15.73
N ALA A 452 0.03 21.45 16.84
CA ALA A 452 0.58 21.34 18.19
C ALA A 452 1.25 19.97 18.42
N LEU A 453 0.61 18.90 17.94
CA LEU A 453 1.16 17.54 17.98
C LEU A 453 2.35 17.35 17.03
N SER A 454 2.37 18.07 15.90
CA SER A 454 3.46 18.03 14.92
C SER A 454 4.75 18.67 15.45
N ILE A 455 4.68 19.71 16.29
CA ILE A 455 5.87 20.43 16.83
C ILE A 455 6.92 19.49 17.43
N ILE A 456 6.49 18.42 18.12
CA ILE A 456 7.37 17.43 18.75
C ILE A 456 8.31 16.77 17.72
N ARG A 457 7.86 16.62 16.47
CA ARG A 457 8.63 16.01 15.37
C ARG A 457 9.63 16.97 14.70
N PHE A 458 9.57 18.27 14.98
CA PHE A 458 10.43 19.26 14.31
C PHE A 458 11.93 18.98 14.47
N LYS A 459 12.38 18.50 15.64
CA LYS A 459 13.79 18.14 15.89
C LYS A 459 14.21 16.89 15.10
N SER A 460 13.33 15.91 14.95
CA SER A 460 13.56 14.70 14.15
C SER A 460 13.62 15.04 12.66
N LEU A 461 12.70 15.89 12.17
CA LEU A 461 12.68 16.35 10.77
C LEU A 461 13.96 17.06 10.33
N ARG A 462 14.62 17.81 11.22
CA ARG A 462 15.91 18.45 10.92
C ARG A 462 17.06 17.45 10.72
N LYS A 463 16.95 16.23 11.25
CA LYS A 463 17.96 15.17 11.12
C LYS A 463 17.78 14.34 9.84
N LEU A 464 16.57 14.32 9.28
CA LEU A 464 16.27 13.56 8.06
C LEU A 464 17.15 14.02 6.89
N ARG A 465 17.72 13.04 6.19
CA ARG A 465 18.50 13.24 4.98
C ARG A 465 17.65 12.84 3.77
N PHE A 466 17.61 13.72 2.78
CA PHE A 466 16.88 13.48 1.54
C PHE A 466 17.87 13.41 0.38
N ASP A 467 17.83 12.29 -0.33
CA ASP A 467 18.58 12.08 -1.56
C ASP A 467 17.70 12.49 -2.75
N LEU A 468 18.05 13.61 -3.40
CA LEU A 468 17.16 14.31 -4.34
C LEU A 468 17.16 13.74 -5.77
N ASN A 469 18.29 13.17 -6.22
CA ASN A 469 18.46 12.66 -7.58
C ASN A 469 19.11 11.25 -7.57
N PRO A 470 18.49 10.22 -6.95
CA PRO A 470 19.02 8.86 -6.97
C PRO A 470 18.92 8.23 -8.37
N ASP A 471 17.81 8.46 -9.08
CA ASP A 471 17.53 7.85 -10.40
C ASP A 471 18.57 8.24 -11.44
N GLU A 472 18.88 9.54 -11.55
CA GLU A 472 19.89 10.04 -12.50
C GLU A 472 21.29 9.44 -12.24
N ARG A 473 21.63 9.22 -10.97
CA ARG A 473 22.92 8.61 -10.60
C ARG A 473 22.94 7.11 -10.86
N ARG A 474 21.83 6.40 -10.63
CA ARG A 474 21.69 4.97 -10.96
C ARG A 474 21.72 4.74 -12.46
N GLU A 475 20.93 5.49 -13.24
CA GLU A 475 20.93 5.44 -14.71
C GLU A 475 22.35 5.73 -15.26
N GLY A 476 23.03 6.72 -14.69
CA GLY A 476 24.44 7.00 -14.99
C GLY A 476 25.37 5.83 -14.64
N ALA A 477 25.29 5.29 -13.43
CA ALA A 477 26.16 4.19 -12.99
C ALA A 477 25.92 2.87 -13.75
N VAL A 478 24.67 2.60 -14.14
CA VAL A 478 24.29 1.42 -14.95
C VAL A 478 24.84 1.55 -16.37
N THR A 479 24.80 2.74 -16.98
CA THR A 479 25.42 2.98 -18.29
C THR A 479 26.95 2.88 -18.27
N PHE A 480 27.60 3.01 -17.11
CA PHE A 480 29.05 2.83 -16.92
C PHE A 480 29.47 1.39 -16.51
N ALA A 481 28.63 0.37 -16.69
CA ALA A 481 28.93 -1.06 -16.47
C ALA A 481 29.25 -1.47 -15.01
N GLN A 482 29.12 -0.59 -14.03
CA GLN A 482 29.43 -0.91 -12.62
C GLN A 482 28.30 -1.67 -11.89
N GLY A 483 27.06 -1.64 -12.39
CA GLY A 483 25.90 -2.27 -11.72
C GLY A 483 25.64 -3.73 -12.07
N ASP A 484 25.98 -4.15 -13.28
CA ASP A 484 25.52 -5.44 -13.83
C ASP A 484 26.10 -6.66 -13.10
N TRP A 485 27.35 -6.57 -12.61
CA TRP A 485 27.97 -7.68 -11.88
C TRP A 485 27.33 -7.94 -10.50
N MET A 486 26.86 -6.90 -9.81
CA MET A 486 26.22 -7.04 -8.48
C MET A 486 24.89 -7.76 -8.63
N ARG A 487 24.10 -7.35 -9.62
CA ARG A 487 22.82 -7.96 -9.94
C ARG A 487 22.99 -9.44 -10.32
N ASN A 488 23.92 -9.75 -11.22
CA ASN A 488 24.19 -11.13 -11.61
C ASN A 488 24.64 -12.00 -10.42
N LEU A 489 25.49 -11.47 -9.54
CA LEU A 489 25.92 -12.19 -8.33
C LEU A 489 24.74 -12.51 -7.40
N VAL A 490 23.83 -11.54 -7.19
CA VAL A 490 22.64 -11.72 -6.35
C VAL A 490 21.65 -12.70 -6.98
N GLU A 491 21.40 -12.59 -8.28
CA GLU A 491 20.50 -13.50 -9.02
C GLU A 491 21.04 -14.94 -9.03
N ASP A 492 22.34 -15.13 -9.31
CA ASP A 492 22.96 -16.46 -9.31
C ASP A 492 22.93 -17.11 -7.92
N ALA A 493 23.19 -16.32 -6.86
CA ALA A 493 23.10 -16.78 -5.48
C ALA A 493 21.67 -17.17 -5.09
N ALA A 494 20.67 -16.38 -5.51
CA ALA A 494 19.26 -16.68 -5.26
C ALA A 494 18.82 -17.96 -5.98
N ILE A 495 19.19 -18.12 -7.26
CA ILE A 495 18.89 -19.30 -8.08
C ILE A 495 19.53 -20.57 -7.47
N ALA A 496 20.73 -20.46 -6.91
CA ALA A 496 21.43 -21.55 -6.23
C ALA A 496 20.97 -21.79 -4.78
N GLU A 497 19.99 -21.04 -4.26
CA GLU A 497 19.57 -21.04 -2.85
C GLU A 497 20.74 -20.81 -1.85
N ASP A 498 21.79 -20.09 -2.24
CA ASP A 498 22.97 -19.80 -1.41
C ASP A 498 22.72 -18.59 -0.48
N LEU A 499 22.03 -18.85 0.64
CA LEU A 499 21.73 -17.83 1.65
C LEU A 499 23.00 -17.23 2.28
N ASP A 500 24.06 -18.02 2.44
CA ASP A 500 25.33 -17.55 2.99
C ASP A 500 25.95 -16.47 2.09
N ALA A 501 25.95 -16.67 0.77
CA ALA A 501 26.41 -15.67 -0.18
C ALA A 501 25.55 -14.39 -0.16
N LEU A 502 24.21 -14.50 -0.09
CA LEU A 502 23.30 -13.36 0.01
C LEU A 502 23.53 -12.55 1.29
N ILE A 503 23.68 -13.21 2.44
CA ILE A 503 23.93 -12.56 3.74
C ILE A 503 25.31 -11.89 3.75
N GLN A 504 26.34 -12.55 3.20
CA GLN A 504 27.68 -11.98 3.09
C GLN A 504 27.70 -10.74 2.18
N PHE A 505 26.99 -10.77 1.05
CA PHE A 505 26.86 -9.63 0.15
C PHE A 505 26.23 -8.42 0.84
N GLN A 506 25.19 -8.63 1.65
CA GLN A 506 24.56 -7.56 2.44
C GLN A 506 25.53 -6.92 3.44
N ARG A 507 26.35 -7.73 4.11
CA ARG A 507 27.31 -7.27 5.14
C ARG A 507 28.58 -6.64 4.55
N ARG A 508 28.93 -6.97 3.30
CA ARG A 508 30.14 -6.47 2.64
C ARG A 508 30.09 -4.96 2.41
N SER A 509 31.18 -4.25 2.69
CA SER A 509 31.39 -2.90 2.19
C SER A 509 31.82 -2.96 0.72
N ILE A 510 31.06 -2.34 -0.17
CA ILE A 510 31.32 -2.30 -1.61
C ILE A 510 31.57 -0.85 -2.01
N ASP A 511 32.69 -0.61 -2.68
CA ASP A 511 33.03 0.70 -3.23
C ASP A 511 32.20 0.95 -4.50
N GLY A 512 31.45 2.05 -4.54
CA GLY A 512 30.55 2.40 -5.65
C GLY A 512 29.55 3.49 -5.27
N ASP A 513 28.61 3.82 -6.16
CA ASP A 513 27.51 4.72 -5.80
C ASP A 513 26.67 4.10 -4.66
N PRO A 514 26.58 4.75 -3.48
CA PRO A 514 25.81 4.22 -2.37
C PRO A 514 24.35 3.91 -2.72
N SER A 515 23.76 4.63 -3.69
CA SER A 515 22.37 4.40 -4.10
C SER A 515 22.18 3.05 -4.80
N LEU A 516 23.13 2.67 -5.66
CA LEU A 516 23.11 1.42 -6.43
C LEU A 516 23.45 0.22 -5.53
N VAL A 517 24.49 0.36 -4.70
CA VAL A 517 24.86 -0.69 -3.72
C VAL A 517 23.70 -0.95 -2.77
N ARG A 518 23.00 0.09 -2.29
CA ARG A 518 21.81 -0.07 -1.44
C ARG A 518 20.68 -0.79 -2.17
N HIS A 519 20.43 -0.46 -3.43
CA HIS A 519 19.42 -1.13 -4.25
C HIS A 519 19.70 -2.64 -4.36
N GLU A 520 20.92 -3.02 -4.72
CA GLU A 520 21.29 -4.44 -4.86
C GLU A 520 21.33 -5.19 -3.52
N LYS A 521 21.70 -4.52 -2.42
CA LYS A 521 21.59 -5.10 -1.07
C LYS A 521 20.15 -5.33 -0.65
N ALA A 522 19.23 -4.41 -0.97
CA ALA A 522 17.81 -4.59 -0.72
C ALA A 522 17.24 -5.75 -1.54
N ARG A 523 17.68 -5.90 -2.81
CA ARG A 523 17.36 -7.06 -3.66
C ARG A 523 17.87 -8.37 -3.06
N ALA A 524 19.11 -8.39 -2.55
CA ALA A 524 19.67 -9.57 -1.87
C ALA A 524 18.88 -9.94 -0.60
N ARG A 525 18.48 -8.94 0.20
CA ARG A 525 17.65 -9.13 1.40
C ARG A 525 16.24 -9.62 1.08
N MET A 526 15.65 -9.10 0.00
CA MET A 526 14.36 -9.57 -0.51
C MET A 526 14.43 -11.07 -0.83
N TRP A 527 15.44 -11.52 -1.59
CA TRP A 527 15.62 -12.93 -1.93
C TRP A 527 15.90 -13.80 -0.71
N GLU A 528 16.76 -13.34 0.21
CA GLU A 528 17.04 -14.05 1.46
C GLU A 528 15.74 -14.32 2.23
N MET A 529 14.91 -13.28 2.45
CA MET A 529 13.66 -13.41 3.21
C MET A 529 12.63 -14.27 2.47
N ALA A 530 12.55 -14.17 1.14
CA ALA A 530 11.63 -14.98 0.33
C ALA A 530 11.98 -16.48 0.39
N ILE A 531 13.25 -16.84 0.19
CA ILE A 531 13.73 -18.24 0.24
C ILE A 531 13.52 -18.85 1.63
N ARG A 532 13.66 -18.05 2.69
CA ARG A 532 13.41 -18.48 4.08
C ARG A 532 11.91 -18.60 4.42
N GLY A 533 11.02 -18.11 3.55
CA GLY A 533 9.58 -18.07 3.81
C GLY A 533 9.13 -16.97 4.77
N LEU A 534 9.98 -15.94 4.99
CA LEU A 534 9.70 -14.77 5.82
C LEU A 534 8.89 -13.73 5.03
N TRP A 535 7.67 -14.11 4.63
CA TRP A 535 6.90 -13.43 3.60
C TRP A 535 6.54 -11.96 3.89
N PRO A 536 6.08 -11.55 5.08
CA PRO A 536 5.81 -10.13 5.34
C PRO A 536 7.05 -9.25 5.15
N ASN A 537 8.21 -9.70 5.63
CA ASN A 537 9.48 -8.99 5.48
C ASN A 537 9.92 -8.97 4.01
N ALA A 538 9.77 -10.09 3.30
CA ALA A 538 10.07 -10.17 1.87
C ALA A 538 9.20 -9.21 1.05
N ILE A 539 7.90 -9.09 1.35
CA ILE A 539 6.99 -8.14 0.70
C ILE A 539 7.42 -6.69 0.96
N GLU A 540 7.83 -6.37 2.19
CA GLU A 540 8.28 -5.02 2.52
C GLU A 540 9.55 -4.64 1.75
N GLU A 541 10.53 -5.54 1.69
CA GLU A 541 11.76 -5.34 0.90
C GLU A 541 11.45 -5.32 -0.60
N ALA A 542 10.59 -6.20 -1.11
CA ALA A 542 10.16 -6.19 -2.51
C ALA A 542 9.46 -4.87 -2.89
N LYS A 543 8.59 -4.34 -2.02
CA LYS A 543 7.97 -3.03 -2.23
C LYS A 543 8.98 -1.89 -2.20
N LYS A 544 10.07 -1.98 -1.41
CA LYS A 544 11.16 -0.99 -1.43
C LYS A 544 11.91 -1.04 -2.75
N VAL A 545 12.32 -2.23 -3.20
CA VAL A 545 13.04 -2.42 -4.47
C VAL A 545 12.16 -1.99 -5.65
N LEU A 546 10.86 -2.35 -5.64
CA LEU A 546 9.90 -1.93 -6.66
C LEU A 546 9.68 -0.42 -6.68
N ALA A 547 9.61 0.24 -5.52
CA ALA A 547 9.51 1.70 -5.46
C ALA A 547 10.79 2.37 -5.99
N GLN A 548 11.96 1.80 -5.69
CA GLN A 548 13.25 2.25 -6.18
C GLN A 548 13.44 2.05 -7.69
N SER A 549 12.84 1.01 -8.29
CA SER A 549 12.80 0.80 -9.75
C SER A 549 11.68 1.57 -10.44
N GLY A 550 10.81 2.20 -9.65
CA GLY A 550 9.74 3.04 -10.16
C GLY A 550 8.48 2.30 -10.62
N GLY A 551 8.26 1.10 -10.10
CA GLY A 551 7.13 0.25 -10.49
C GLY A 551 7.41 -0.66 -11.68
N ASP A 552 8.60 -0.56 -12.28
CA ASP A 552 9.05 -1.29 -13.47
C ASP A 552 10.04 -2.40 -13.07
N ASP A 553 9.58 -3.35 -12.23
CA ASP A 553 10.31 -4.58 -11.90
C ASP A 553 9.31 -5.72 -11.67
N ASP A 554 9.11 -6.52 -12.72
CA ASP A 554 8.15 -7.63 -12.71
C ASP A 554 8.51 -8.70 -11.67
N ILE A 555 9.80 -8.94 -11.44
CA ILE A 555 10.29 -9.86 -10.41
C ILE A 555 9.80 -9.42 -9.04
N CYS A 556 9.97 -8.13 -8.70
CA CYS A 556 9.50 -7.61 -7.43
C CYS A 556 7.97 -7.70 -7.29
N ARG A 557 7.20 -7.43 -8.36
CA ARG A 557 5.74 -7.59 -8.38
C ARG A 557 5.32 -9.04 -8.16
N MET A 558 5.99 -9.99 -8.81
CA MET A 558 5.76 -11.43 -8.61
C MET A 558 6.10 -11.85 -7.18
N ILE A 559 7.19 -11.37 -6.58
CA ILE A 559 7.52 -11.64 -5.16
C ILE A 559 6.43 -11.09 -4.22
N VAL A 560 5.90 -9.89 -4.49
CA VAL A 560 4.77 -9.33 -3.72
C VAL A 560 3.53 -10.23 -3.86
N ALA A 561 3.22 -10.70 -5.07
CA ALA A 561 2.10 -11.60 -5.32
C ALA A 561 2.28 -12.94 -4.59
N VAL A 562 3.43 -13.59 -4.73
CA VAL A 562 3.79 -14.85 -4.04
C VAL A 562 3.70 -14.68 -2.52
N GLY A 563 4.23 -13.59 -1.98
CA GLY A 563 4.13 -13.28 -0.56
C GLY A 563 2.70 -13.09 -0.09
N HIS A 564 1.84 -12.44 -0.88
CA HIS A 564 0.41 -12.34 -0.58
C HIS A 564 -0.32 -13.68 -0.66
N MET A 565 0.01 -14.55 -1.63
CA MET A 565 -0.51 -15.91 -1.71
C MET A 565 -0.14 -16.75 -0.49
N ALA A 566 1.14 -16.72 -0.11
CA ALA A 566 1.66 -17.39 1.07
C ALA A 566 1.02 -16.86 2.37
N SER A 567 0.78 -15.55 2.46
CA SER A 567 0.11 -14.89 3.58
C SER A 567 -1.43 -15.01 3.55
N ARG A 568 -1.98 -15.80 2.63
CA ARG A 568 -3.42 -16.10 2.50
C ARG A 568 -4.29 -14.87 2.18
N ARG A 569 -3.72 -13.91 1.44
CA ARG A 569 -4.40 -12.71 0.91
C ARG A 569 -4.51 -12.79 -0.62
N LEU A 570 -5.32 -13.74 -1.10
CA LEU A 570 -5.41 -14.05 -2.53
C LEU A 570 -5.92 -12.87 -3.36
N ASP A 571 -6.81 -12.04 -2.81
CA ASP A 571 -7.32 -10.86 -3.51
C ASP A 571 -6.21 -9.85 -3.83
N ALA A 572 -5.30 -9.61 -2.87
CA ALA A 572 -4.15 -8.72 -3.06
C ALA A 572 -3.09 -9.34 -3.98
N ALA A 573 -2.95 -10.67 -3.98
CA ALA A 573 -2.07 -11.36 -4.92
C ALA A 573 -2.55 -11.21 -6.38
N ARG A 574 -3.85 -11.36 -6.63
CA ARG A 574 -4.44 -11.14 -7.97
C ARG A 574 -4.23 -9.72 -8.46
N GLU A 575 -4.31 -8.73 -7.57
CA GLU A 575 -4.05 -7.33 -7.89
C GLU A 575 -2.57 -7.09 -8.24
N ALA A 576 -1.64 -7.68 -7.50
CA ALA A 576 -0.20 -7.58 -7.78
C ALA A 576 0.21 -8.25 -9.10
N LEU A 577 -0.47 -9.33 -9.51
CA LEU A 577 -0.25 -10.00 -10.80
C LEU A 577 -0.93 -9.27 -11.97
N HIS A 578 -1.86 -8.36 -11.69
CA HIS A 578 -2.63 -7.69 -12.73
C HIS A 578 -1.77 -6.67 -13.48
N GLY A 579 -1.63 -6.84 -14.79
CA GLY A 579 -0.91 -5.90 -15.65
C GLY A 579 0.60 -6.16 -15.77
N LEU A 580 1.09 -7.29 -15.28
CA LEU A 580 2.41 -7.81 -15.67
C LEU A 580 2.40 -8.01 -17.20
N GLN A 581 3.31 -7.31 -17.90
CA GLN A 581 3.44 -7.46 -19.34
C GLN A 581 4.11 -8.81 -19.61
N GLN A 582 3.49 -9.63 -20.46
CA GLN A 582 4.03 -10.92 -20.82
C GLN A 582 4.83 -10.77 -22.10
N PRO A 583 6.18 -10.77 -22.05
CA PRO A 583 6.94 -11.06 -23.25
C PRO A 583 6.61 -12.49 -23.71
N GLU A 584 6.62 -12.71 -25.02
CA GLU A 584 6.33 -14.04 -25.59
C GLU A 584 7.26 -15.10 -24.97
N GLY A 585 6.67 -16.18 -24.44
CA GLY A 585 7.39 -17.31 -23.84
C GLY A 585 7.79 -17.15 -22.36
N TYR A 586 7.38 -16.11 -21.65
CA TYR A 586 7.60 -15.99 -20.19
C TYR A 586 6.34 -16.34 -19.38
N ASP A 587 6.27 -17.59 -18.93
CA ASP A 587 5.04 -18.18 -18.37
C ASP A 587 4.85 -17.98 -16.86
N GLU A 588 5.91 -17.64 -16.12
CA GLU A 588 5.83 -17.57 -14.65
C GLU A 588 4.68 -16.69 -14.13
N PRO A 589 4.39 -15.49 -14.69
CA PRO A 589 3.24 -14.69 -14.28
C PRO A 589 1.89 -15.42 -14.44
N GLU A 590 1.71 -16.18 -15.53
CA GLU A 590 0.48 -16.95 -15.79
C GLU A 590 0.36 -18.15 -14.87
N LEU A 591 1.46 -18.87 -14.68
CA LEU A 591 1.55 -19.98 -13.75
C LEU A 591 1.22 -19.53 -12.32
N LEU A 592 1.73 -18.36 -11.90
CA LEU A 592 1.39 -17.76 -10.61
C LEU A 592 -0.09 -17.37 -10.52
N ALA A 593 -0.66 -16.82 -11.60
CA ALA A 593 -2.08 -16.50 -11.65
C ALA A 593 -2.95 -17.77 -11.54
N PHE A 594 -2.58 -18.83 -12.27
CA PHE A 594 -3.24 -20.13 -12.20
C PHE A 594 -3.17 -20.72 -10.79
N VAL A 595 -1.99 -20.74 -10.17
CA VAL A 595 -1.82 -21.25 -8.79
C VAL A 595 -2.62 -20.40 -7.79
N CYS A 596 -2.69 -19.07 -7.99
CA CYS A 596 -3.51 -18.17 -7.17
C CYS A 596 -5.00 -18.51 -7.26
N GLU A 597 -5.51 -18.78 -8.47
CA GLU A 597 -6.89 -19.20 -8.68
C GLU A 597 -7.16 -20.61 -8.15
N TRP A 598 -6.24 -21.54 -8.36
CA TRP A 598 -6.35 -22.90 -7.83
C TRP A 598 -6.43 -22.93 -6.30
N LEU A 599 -5.63 -22.08 -5.64
CA LEU A 599 -5.63 -21.88 -4.19
C LEU A 599 -6.99 -21.47 -3.60
N ASP A 600 -7.86 -20.85 -4.40
CA ASP A 600 -9.20 -20.43 -4.03
C ASP A 600 -10.28 -21.38 -4.61
N PRO A 601 -10.69 -22.43 -3.88
CA PRO A 601 -11.69 -23.37 -4.37
C PRO A 601 -13.13 -22.80 -4.38
N TRP A 602 -13.35 -21.56 -3.95
CA TRP A 602 -14.70 -20.99 -3.83
C TRP A 602 -14.96 -19.82 -4.77
N GLN A 603 -13.93 -19.03 -5.10
CA GLN A 603 -14.05 -17.90 -6.04
C GLN A 603 -13.09 -17.99 -7.23
N GLY A 604 -12.10 -18.89 -7.21
CA GLY A 604 -11.20 -19.10 -8.34
C GLY A 604 -11.89 -19.80 -9.49
N ASN A 605 -11.45 -19.53 -10.72
CA ASN A 605 -12.03 -20.12 -11.92
C ASN A 605 -11.33 -21.42 -12.33
N ALA A 606 -10.06 -21.61 -11.91
CA ALA A 606 -9.26 -22.80 -12.22
C ALA A 606 -9.93 -24.13 -11.80
N GLN A 607 -10.15 -24.98 -12.81
CA GLN A 607 -10.70 -26.34 -12.75
C GLN A 607 -9.62 -27.40 -12.97
N GLU A 608 -9.97 -28.67 -12.77
CA GLU A 608 -9.06 -29.79 -13.02
C GLU A 608 -8.73 -29.94 -14.52
N ASP A 609 -9.64 -29.53 -15.41
CA ASP A 609 -9.42 -29.58 -16.85
C ASP A 609 -8.38 -28.54 -17.32
N ASP A 610 -8.22 -27.43 -16.59
CA ASP A 610 -7.22 -26.41 -16.93
C ASP A 610 -5.77 -26.89 -16.68
N PHE A 611 -5.57 -28.04 -16.02
CA PHE A 611 -4.24 -28.65 -15.92
C PHE A 611 -3.72 -29.14 -17.27
N TRP A 612 -4.61 -29.46 -18.22
CA TRP A 612 -4.23 -29.88 -19.58
C TRP A 612 -3.52 -28.75 -20.34
N ASP A 613 -3.76 -27.48 -19.99
CA ASP A 613 -3.04 -26.34 -20.60
C ASP A 613 -1.57 -26.24 -20.14
N TRP A 614 -1.21 -26.92 -19.06
CA TRP A 614 0.11 -26.86 -18.42
C TRP A 614 0.82 -28.21 -18.35
N GLU A 615 0.53 -29.10 -19.30
CA GLU A 615 1.21 -30.40 -19.38
C GLU A 615 2.73 -30.24 -19.41
N ASN A 616 3.44 -31.14 -18.72
CA ASN A 616 4.90 -31.15 -18.60
C ASN A 616 5.51 -29.94 -17.87
N ASN A 617 4.72 -29.14 -17.15
CA ASN A 617 5.26 -28.11 -16.26
C ASN A 617 5.52 -28.69 -14.85
N SER A 618 6.77 -28.56 -14.36
CA SER A 618 7.18 -29.15 -13.09
C SER A 618 6.43 -28.61 -11.86
N CYS A 619 6.01 -27.33 -11.88
CA CYS A 619 5.22 -26.73 -10.81
C CYS A 619 3.83 -27.38 -10.71
N ILE A 620 3.18 -27.58 -11.86
CA ILE A 620 1.84 -28.17 -11.94
C ILE A 620 1.88 -29.66 -11.58
N ASP A 621 2.86 -30.39 -12.10
CA ASP A 621 3.06 -31.80 -11.77
C ASP A 621 3.32 -31.99 -10.27
N HIS A 622 4.13 -31.11 -9.66
CA HIS A 622 4.34 -31.11 -8.20
C HIS A 622 3.04 -30.84 -7.44
N LEU A 623 2.20 -29.91 -7.90
CA LEU A 623 0.91 -29.64 -7.29
C LEU A 623 -0.02 -30.87 -7.36
N GLN A 624 -0.05 -31.57 -8.49
CA GLN A 624 -0.79 -32.83 -8.64
C GLN A 624 -0.22 -33.93 -7.71
N VAL A 625 1.10 -34.02 -7.57
CA VAL A 625 1.77 -34.91 -6.61
C VAL A 625 1.33 -34.62 -5.17
N LEU A 626 1.30 -33.35 -4.75
CA LEU A 626 0.84 -32.96 -3.40
C LEU A 626 -0.62 -33.36 -3.16
N MET A 627 -1.49 -33.19 -4.16
CA MET A 627 -2.90 -33.60 -4.07
C MET A 627 -3.04 -35.12 -3.95
N ARG A 628 -2.22 -35.90 -4.68
CA ARG A 628 -2.14 -37.37 -4.53
C ARG A 628 -1.64 -37.78 -3.15
N MET A 629 -0.59 -37.13 -2.65
CA MET A 629 -0.07 -37.34 -1.29
C MET A 629 -1.12 -37.05 -0.23
N LEU A 630 -1.86 -35.95 -0.36
CA LEU A 630 -2.94 -35.58 0.56
C LEU A 630 -4.09 -36.57 0.55
N ARG A 631 -4.50 -37.06 -0.64
CA ARG A 631 -5.57 -38.08 -0.80
C ARG A 631 -5.28 -39.33 0.02
N GLY A 632 -4.00 -39.70 0.12
CA GLY A 632 -3.53 -40.92 0.79
C GLY A 632 -2.87 -40.75 2.15
N TRP A 633 -2.60 -39.51 2.60
CA TRP A 633 -1.58 -39.23 3.61
C TRP A 633 -0.24 -39.92 3.31
N GLN A 634 0.12 -40.03 2.03
CA GLN A 634 1.32 -40.72 1.59
C GLN A 634 2.54 -39.79 1.66
N PRO A 635 3.73 -40.31 2.02
CA PRO A 635 4.96 -39.52 2.10
C PRO A 635 5.61 -39.30 0.73
N SER A 636 5.35 -40.21 -0.23
CA SER A 636 5.73 -40.09 -1.64
C SER A 636 4.71 -40.87 -2.50
N PRO A 637 4.43 -40.43 -3.74
CA PRO A 637 3.67 -41.20 -4.72
C PRO A 637 4.51 -42.38 -5.26
N THR A 638 3.86 -43.34 -5.93
CA THR A 638 4.53 -44.48 -6.59
C THR A 638 5.16 -44.12 -7.94
N ASP A 639 4.59 -43.14 -8.63
CA ASP A 639 5.06 -42.72 -9.96
C ASP A 639 6.05 -41.58 -9.77
N GLN A 640 7.26 -41.75 -10.28
CA GLN A 640 8.29 -40.71 -10.27
C GLN A 640 7.99 -39.69 -11.37
N SER A 641 8.04 -38.40 -11.03
CA SER A 641 7.95 -37.31 -12.01
C SER A 641 9.12 -37.39 -12.99
N ILE A 642 8.87 -37.03 -14.25
CA ILE A 642 9.85 -37.12 -15.35
C ILE A 642 10.94 -36.02 -15.22
N HIS A 643 10.66 -34.94 -14.48
CA HIS A 643 11.50 -33.74 -14.42
C HIS A 643 12.75 -33.89 -13.54
N THR A 644 13.85 -33.29 -13.99
CA THR A 644 15.15 -33.24 -13.29
C THR A 644 15.54 -31.83 -12.80
N ASP A 645 14.58 -30.90 -12.87
CA ASP A 645 14.72 -29.50 -12.55
C ASP A 645 14.85 -29.23 -11.03
N ARG A 646 15.19 -27.99 -10.66
CA ARG A 646 15.40 -27.61 -9.25
C ARG A 646 14.13 -27.72 -8.42
N LEU A 647 12.98 -27.34 -8.98
CA LEU A 647 11.70 -27.41 -8.26
C LEU A 647 11.40 -28.85 -7.84
N THR A 648 11.59 -29.83 -8.72
CA THR A 648 11.41 -31.25 -8.40
C THR A 648 12.38 -31.72 -7.30
N ARG A 649 13.64 -31.27 -7.31
CA ARG A 649 14.60 -31.60 -6.24
C ARG A 649 14.16 -31.02 -4.89
N VAL A 650 13.67 -29.78 -4.87
CA VAL A 650 13.14 -29.15 -3.67
C VAL A 650 11.88 -29.86 -3.17
N ALA A 651 11.01 -30.31 -4.08
CA ALA A 651 9.84 -31.12 -3.75
C ALA A 651 10.23 -32.45 -3.06
N GLN A 652 11.27 -33.12 -3.55
CA GLN A 652 11.77 -34.37 -2.97
C GLN A 652 12.31 -34.20 -1.54
N LEU A 653 12.85 -33.03 -1.16
CA LEU A 653 13.24 -32.73 0.23
C LEU A 653 12.05 -32.79 1.20
N SER A 654 10.88 -32.32 0.75
CA SER A 654 9.63 -32.41 1.52
C SER A 654 9.20 -33.87 1.70
N MET A 655 9.36 -34.70 0.66
CA MET A 655 9.11 -36.14 0.74
C MET A 655 10.00 -36.82 1.78
N ILE A 656 11.30 -36.50 1.82
CA ILE A 656 12.23 -36.99 2.85
C ILE A 656 11.71 -36.64 4.26
N SER A 657 11.27 -35.40 4.48
CA SER A 657 10.70 -34.99 5.77
C SER A 657 9.50 -35.85 6.18
N LEU A 658 8.63 -36.20 5.23
CA LEU A 658 7.44 -37.01 5.49
C LEU A 658 7.77 -38.49 5.67
N MET A 659 8.74 -39.02 4.92
CA MET A 659 9.25 -40.39 5.10
C MET A 659 9.86 -40.57 6.50
N ARG A 660 10.65 -39.60 6.97
CA ARG A 660 11.18 -39.56 8.35
C ARG A 660 10.04 -39.58 9.38
N ALA A 661 9.00 -38.75 9.19
CA ALA A 661 7.84 -38.70 10.08
C ALA A 661 7.03 -40.01 10.08
N GLN A 662 6.97 -40.71 8.94
CA GLN A 662 6.32 -42.01 8.78
C GLN A 662 7.25 -43.21 9.04
N ARG A 663 8.45 -43.00 9.58
CA ARG A 663 9.41 -44.06 9.98
C ARG A 663 9.90 -44.93 8.83
N LYS A 664 10.03 -44.36 7.63
CA LYS A 664 10.68 -44.97 6.47
C LYS A 664 12.11 -44.46 6.36
N HIS A 665 12.96 -44.81 7.33
CA HIS A 665 14.29 -44.21 7.48
C HIS A 665 15.26 -44.63 6.37
N ASP A 666 15.14 -45.87 5.88
CA ASP A 666 15.99 -46.38 4.80
C ASP A 666 15.68 -45.66 3.48
N ASP A 667 14.41 -45.66 3.06
CA ASP A 667 13.94 -44.92 1.87
C ASP A 667 14.30 -43.42 1.95
N ALA A 668 14.14 -42.80 3.13
CA ALA A 668 14.47 -41.40 3.35
C ALA A 668 15.97 -41.12 3.17
N LEU A 669 16.83 -41.99 3.73
CA LEU A 669 18.28 -41.84 3.59
C LEU A 669 18.70 -42.05 2.14
N GLU A 670 18.18 -43.07 1.47
CA GLU A 670 18.51 -43.34 0.06
C GLU A 670 18.16 -42.16 -0.84
N LEU A 671 16.94 -41.63 -0.74
CA LEU A 671 16.51 -40.45 -1.50
C LEU A 671 17.36 -39.21 -1.15
N SER A 672 17.73 -39.03 0.11
CA SER A 672 18.61 -37.93 0.51
C SER A 672 20.00 -38.03 -0.12
N LEU A 673 20.57 -39.23 -0.20
CA LEU A 673 21.88 -39.47 -0.83
C LEU A 673 21.81 -39.32 -2.35
N GLN A 674 20.71 -39.73 -2.99
CA GLN A 674 20.45 -39.48 -4.41
C GLN A 674 20.41 -37.97 -4.71
N LEU A 675 19.72 -37.17 -3.90
CA LEU A 675 19.71 -35.71 -4.02
C LEU A 675 21.11 -35.10 -3.84
N VAL A 676 21.89 -35.59 -2.87
CA VAL A 676 23.28 -35.14 -2.69
C VAL A 676 24.16 -35.51 -3.90
N ARG A 677 23.93 -36.65 -4.56
CA ARG A 677 24.64 -37.00 -5.80
C ARG A 677 24.27 -36.06 -6.96
N ALA A 678 22.99 -35.70 -7.06
CA ALA A 678 22.48 -34.81 -8.11
C ALA A 678 22.90 -33.34 -7.89
N GLU A 679 23.02 -32.92 -6.64
CA GLU A 679 23.46 -31.59 -6.25
C GLU A 679 24.45 -31.64 -5.07
N PRO A 680 25.73 -31.95 -5.35
CA PRO A 680 26.73 -32.12 -4.31
C PRO A 680 26.94 -30.89 -3.47
N LEU A 681 26.72 -29.69 -4.02
CA LEU A 681 26.96 -28.41 -3.37
C LEU A 681 25.76 -27.88 -2.56
N GLY A 682 24.59 -28.50 -2.69
CA GLY A 682 23.35 -28.05 -2.08
C GLY A 682 23.34 -28.20 -0.55
N VAL A 683 22.98 -27.13 0.16
CA VAL A 683 22.92 -27.12 1.63
C VAL A 683 21.78 -28.01 2.15
N ARG A 684 20.56 -27.88 1.61
CA ARG A 684 19.39 -28.63 2.09
C ARG A 684 19.49 -30.15 1.88
N PRO A 685 19.95 -30.67 0.72
CA PRO A 685 20.19 -32.12 0.56
C PRO A 685 21.16 -32.70 1.60
N ARG A 686 22.27 -32.00 1.87
CA ARG A 686 23.24 -32.41 2.89
C ARG A 686 22.65 -32.36 4.31
N ILE A 687 21.87 -31.32 4.64
CA ILE A 687 21.11 -31.25 5.90
C ILE A 687 20.13 -32.42 6.00
N ALA A 688 19.41 -32.75 4.93
CA ALA A 688 18.47 -33.86 4.89
C ALA A 688 19.16 -35.21 5.16
N ALA A 689 20.32 -35.45 4.55
CA ALA A 689 21.14 -36.64 4.80
C ALA A 689 21.61 -36.71 6.27
N ALA A 690 22.11 -35.61 6.82
CA ALA A 690 22.51 -35.55 8.24
C ALA A 690 21.33 -35.84 9.18
N LEU A 691 20.15 -35.29 8.90
CA LEU A 691 18.93 -35.55 9.68
C LEU A 691 18.44 -37.01 9.57
N CYS A 692 18.60 -37.66 8.40
CA CYS A 692 18.28 -39.08 8.25
C CYS A 692 19.27 -39.98 9.00
N LEU A 693 20.56 -39.65 9.00
CA LEU A 693 21.59 -40.37 9.77
C LEU A 693 21.33 -40.29 11.28
N ILE A 694 20.91 -39.12 11.77
CA ILE A 694 20.42 -38.91 13.14
C ILE A 694 19.24 -39.85 13.45
N ASP A 695 18.30 -40.05 12.54
CA ASP A 695 17.16 -40.95 12.79
C ASP A 695 17.56 -42.43 12.84
N LYS A 696 18.57 -42.85 12.06
CA LYS A 696 19.12 -44.22 12.10
C LYS A 696 20.01 -44.46 13.32
N GLY A 697 20.67 -43.42 13.81
CA GLY A 697 21.56 -43.45 14.97
C GLY A 697 23.04 -43.37 14.65
N ASP A 698 23.40 -42.95 13.43
CA ASP A 698 24.78 -42.66 13.02
C ASP A 698 25.07 -41.16 13.20
N TRP A 699 25.50 -40.81 14.40
CA TRP A 699 25.68 -39.42 14.82
C TRP A 699 27.01 -38.83 14.35
N HIS A 700 28.05 -39.67 14.26
CA HIS A 700 29.39 -39.21 13.86
C HIS A 700 29.42 -38.87 12.39
N SER A 701 28.71 -39.62 11.54
CA SER A 701 28.55 -39.25 10.13
C SER A 701 27.73 -37.98 9.97
N ALA A 702 26.63 -37.82 10.71
CA ALA A 702 25.85 -36.58 10.69
C ALA A 702 26.70 -35.37 11.12
N ARG A 703 27.57 -35.54 12.11
CA ARG A 703 28.50 -34.50 12.57
C ARG A 703 29.60 -34.20 11.55
N SER A 704 30.11 -35.22 10.85
CA SER A 704 31.06 -35.05 9.74
C SER A 704 30.46 -34.13 8.67
N ILE A 705 29.20 -34.38 8.26
CA ILE A 705 28.47 -33.52 7.31
C ILE A 705 28.32 -32.10 7.85
N LEU A 706 27.92 -31.92 9.11
CA LEU A 706 27.82 -30.59 9.72
C LEU A 706 29.17 -29.85 9.70
N SER A 707 30.26 -30.53 10.02
CA SER A 707 31.60 -29.92 10.03
C SER A 707 32.00 -29.41 8.66
N GLU A 708 31.57 -30.10 7.60
CA GLU A 708 31.78 -29.65 6.23
C GLU A 708 30.93 -28.44 5.89
N LEU A 709 29.63 -28.49 6.21
CA LEU A 709 28.70 -27.37 5.98
C LEU A 709 29.11 -26.11 6.71
N LYS A 710 29.71 -26.21 7.91
CA LYS A 710 30.23 -25.04 8.63
C LYS A 710 31.40 -24.35 7.93
N VAL A 711 32.20 -25.10 7.18
CA VAL A 711 33.33 -24.55 6.43
C VAL A 711 32.86 -23.91 5.13
N SER A 712 31.82 -24.46 4.49
CA SER A 712 31.30 -23.92 3.22
C SER A 712 30.25 -22.82 3.41
N ASP A 713 29.32 -22.98 4.35
CA ASP A 713 28.07 -22.20 4.47
C ASP A 713 27.81 -21.80 5.94
N GLY A 714 28.84 -21.25 6.59
CA GLY A 714 28.83 -21.01 8.03
C GLY A 714 27.80 -19.98 8.52
N GLN A 715 27.37 -19.02 7.67
CA GLN A 715 26.35 -18.03 8.03
C GLN A 715 24.93 -18.46 7.63
N ASP A 716 24.74 -19.60 6.95
CA ASP A 716 23.40 -20.05 6.57
C ASP A 716 22.57 -20.41 7.83
N PRO A 717 21.41 -19.77 8.08
CA PRO A 717 20.55 -20.05 9.23
C PRO A 717 20.13 -21.53 9.34
N ARG A 718 20.03 -22.25 8.22
CA ARG A 718 19.66 -23.67 8.16
C ARG A 718 20.80 -24.55 8.70
N VAL A 719 22.06 -24.19 8.42
CA VAL A 719 23.25 -24.88 8.93
C VAL A 719 23.42 -24.61 10.43
N LEU A 720 23.19 -23.36 10.85
CA LEU A 720 23.15 -22.98 12.27
C LEU A 720 22.07 -23.77 13.04
N ALA A 721 20.90 -23.97 12.45
CA ALA A 721 19.85 -24.80 13.03
C ALA A 721 20.26 -26.27 13.13
N LEU A 722 20.91 -26.84 12.11
CA LEU A 722 21.46 -28.20 12.19
C LEU A 722 22.52 -28.31 13.29
N ALA A 723 23.38 -27.29 13.46
CA ALA A 723 24.37 -27.25 14.54
C ALA A 723 23.70 -27.29 15.92
N ALA A 724 22.63 -26.51 16.11
CA ALA A 724 21.85 -26.50 17.33
C ALA A 724 21.14 -27.85 17.58
N ILE A 725 20.61 -28.48 16.52
CA ILE A 725 20.00 -29.83 16.59
C ILE A 725 21.03 -30.89 17.02
N LEU A 726 22.26 -30.77 16.53
CA LEU A 726 23.37 -31.65 16.86
C LEU A 726 24.04 -31.33 18.20
N GLY A 727 23.52 -30.35 18.97
CA GLY A 727 23.94 -30.07 20.35
C GLY A 727 25.06 -29.05 20.48
N GLN A 728 25.25 -28.16 19.51
CA GLN A 728 26.14 -27.00 19.64
C GLN A 728 25.36 -25.76 20.10
N THR A 729 26.00 -24.90 20.89
CA THR A 729 25.41 -23.64 21.35
C THR A 729 25.43 -22.60 20.22
N VAL A 730 24.25 -22.10 19.86
CA VAL A 730 24.04 -21.12 18.78
C VAL A 730 23.00 -20.11 19.24
N ASP A 731 23.12 -18.86 18.81
CA ASP A 731 22.14 -17.83 19.15
C ASP A 731 20.76 -18.13 18.53
N THR A 732 19.72 -17.78 19.26
CA THR A 732 18.29 -18.05 18.96
C THR A 732 17.61 -16.90 18.23
N GLN A 733 18.36 -15.96 17.66
CA GLN A 733 17.82 -14.82 16.91
C GLN A 733 17.22 -15.27 15.57
N GLU A 734 17.83 -16.23 14.90
CA GLU A 734 17.34 -16.73 13.61
C GLU A 734 16.13 -17.67 13.78
N MET A 735 15.14 -17.57 12.88
CA MET A 735 13.91 -18.37 12.92
C MET A 735 14.20 -19.87 12.97
N GLU A 736 15.09 -20.36 12.12
CA GLU A 736 15.43 -21.76 11.93
C GLU A 736 16.00 -22.37 13.22
N VAL A 737 16.83 -21.60 13.94
CA VAL A 737 17.39 -22.00 15.25
C VAL A 737 16.34 -21.90 16.35
N ALA A 738 15.55 -20.82 16.36
CA ALA A 738 14.48 -20.60 17.33
C ALA A 738 13.41 -21.71 17.28
N LEU A 739 13.05 -22.19 16.09
CA LEU A 739 12.12 -23.31 15.91
C LEU A 739 12.74 -24.65 16.32
N ALA A 740 14.05 -24.82 16.11
CA ALA A 740 14.77 -26.06 16.43
C ALA A 740 14.97 -26.26 17.94
N VAL A 741 15.44 -25.24 18.65
CA VAL A 741 15.85 -25.33 20.07
C VAL A 741 15.18 -24.29 20.97
N GLY A 742 14.74 -23.15 20.41
CA GLY A 742 14.11 -22.07 21.18
C GLY A 742 12.76 -22.43 21.81
N GLY A 743 12.32 -21.64 22.80
CA GLY A 743 11.05 -21.81 23.51
C GLY A 743 10.43 -20.47 23.94
N GLY A 744 9.14 -20.50 24.29
CA GLY A 744 8.44 -19.35 24.87
C GLY A 744 8.09 -18.21 23.89
N LYS A 745 8.23 -16.96 24.34
CA LYS A 745 7.82 -15.76 23.60
C LYS A 745 8.59 -15.54 22.29
N LYS A 746 9.87 -15.91 22.24
CA LYS A 746 10.74 -15.75 21.06
C LYS A 746 10.25 -16.52 19.83
N VAL A 747 9.52 -17.63 20.02
CA VAL A 747 9.01 -18.42 18.89
C VAL A 747 7.66 -17.89 18.38
N ARG A 748 6.89 -17.22 19.24
CA ARG A 748 5.57 -16.69 18.92
C ARG A 748 5.61 -15.57 17.87
N GLN A 749 6.71 -14.82 17.78
CA GLN A 749 6.87 -13.75 16.79
C GLN A 749 6.80 -14.28 15.35
N TRP A 750 7.36 -15.47 15.11
CA TRP A 750 7.51 -16.06 13.77
C TRP A 750 6.22 -16.58 13.15
N ILE A 751 5.10 -16.68 13.87
CA ILE A 751 3.83 -17.16 13.29
C ILE A 751 3.31 -16.22 12.20
N ASN A 752 3.46 -14.93 12.42
CA ASN A 752 3.04 -13.94 11.43
C ASN A 752 4.08 -13.82 10.32
N ASP A 753 5.36 -13.88 10.69
CA ASP A 753 6.47 -13.66 9.77
C ASP A 753 6.70 -14.86 8.83
N ALA A 754 6.42 -16.09 9.27
CA ALA A 754 6.60 -17.32 8.49
C ALA A 754 5.27 -18.08 8.30
N PRO A 755 4.33 -17.56 7.49
CA PRO A 755 2.98 -18.12 7.37
C PRO A 755 2.94 -19.52 6.73
N VAL A 756 4.01 -19.93 6.03
CA VAL A 756 4.11 -21.22 5.35
C VAL A 756 4.74 -22.32 6.21
N ASN A 757 5.39 -21.97 7.32
CA ASN A 757 6.06 -22.95 8.18
C ASN A 757 5.08 -23.52 9.23
N PRO A 758 4.67 -24.80 9.13
CA PRO A 758 3.68 -25.36 10.04
C PRO A 758 4.18 -25.50 11.48
N VAL A 759 5.51 -25.62 11.68
CA VAL A 759 6.08 -25.78 13.02
C VAL A 759 5.95 -24.49 13.83
N ALA A 760 6.00 -23.32 13.18
CA ALA A 760 5.76 -22.04 13.85
C ALA A 760 4.36 -22.00 14.52
N GLY A 761 3.33 -22.51 13.84
CA GLY A 761 1.97 -22.64 14.39
C GLY A 761 1.88 -23.64 15.56
N LEU A 762 2.54 -24.80 15.44
CA LEU A 762 2.50 -25.86 16.47
C LEU A 762 3.13 -25.46 17.80
N VAL A 763 4.04 -24.49 17.82
CA VAL A 763 4.69 -24.03 19.05
C VAL A 763 3.75 -23.19 19.92
N VAL A 764 2.68 -22.63 19.35
CA VAL A 764 1.71 -21.84 20.12
C VAL A 764 0.53 -22.68 20.59
N LYS A 765 0.12 -22.44 21.85
CA LYS A 765 -1.02 -23.12 22.46
C LYS A 765 -2.28 -22.84 21.65
N GLY A 766 -2.83 -23.89 21.04
CA GLY A 766 -4.02 -23.81 20.21
C GLY A 766 -3.74 -23.64 18.72
N GLY A 767 -2.48 -23.42 18.30
CA GLY A 767 -2.09 -23.05 16.93
C GLY A 767 -2.13 -24.17 15.88
N ILE A 768 -2.93 -25.21 16.11
CA ILE A 768 -3.07 -26.33 15.18
C ILE A 768 -3.74 -25.87 13.89
N ASP A 769 -4.70 -24.93 13.97
CA ASP A 769 -5.37 -24.37 12.80
C ASP A 769 -4.41 -23.53 11.95
N GLU A 770 -3.52 -22.74 12.55
CA GLU A 770 -2.45 -22.07 11.80
C GLU A 770 -1.46 -23.08 11.18
N ALA A 771 -1.09 -24.14 11.90
CA ALA A 771 -0.16 -25.15 11.37
C ALA A 771 -0.70 -25.88 10.14
N ILE A 772 -1.98 -26.29 10.15
CA ILE A 772 -2.61 -26.95 8.99
C ILE A 772 -2.96 -25.95 7.86
N ASN A 773 -3.07 -24.67 8.18
CA ASN A 773 -3.19 -23.60 7.19
C ASN A 773 -1.85 -23.38 6.48
N ALA A 774 -0.74 -23.42 7.22
CA ALA A 774 0.60 -23.35 6.67
C ALA A 774 0.91 -24.55 5.77
N ASN A 775 0.91 -25.77 6.33
CA ASN A 775 1.09 -27.01 5.57
C ASN A 775 0.42 -28.20 6.27
N VAL A 776 -0.63 -28.74 5.67
CA VAL A 776 -1.44 -29.84 6.21
C VAL A 776 -0.67 -31.15 6.38
N LEU A 777 0.39 -31.37 5.58
CA LEU A 777 1.16 -32.62 5.60
C LEU A 777 1.95 -32.81 6.89
N ILE A 778 2.12 -31.76 7.72
CA ILE A 778 2.68 -31.88 9.07
C ILE A 778 1.92 -32.91 9.93
N ALA A 779 0.61 -33.01 9.71
CA ALA A 779 -0.26 -33.93 10.45
C ALA A 779 -0.34 -35.34 9.82
N ALA A 780 0.30 -35.58 8.67
CA ALA A 780 0.14 -36.80 7.89
C ALA A 780 0.53 -38.07 8.67
N HIS A 781 1.63 -38.02 9.42
CA HIS A 781 2.12 -39.16 10.20
C HIS A 781 1.12 -39.58 11.29
N GLU A 782 0.58 -38.63 12.06
CA GLU A 782 -0.42 -38.89 13.08
C GLU A 782 -1.78 -39.26 12.49
N ALA A 783 -2.20 -38.59 11.42
CA ALA A 783 -3.45 -38.88 10.72
C ALA A 783 -3.45 -40.32 10.18
N THR A 784 -2.33 -40.77 9.62
CA THR A 784 -2.14 -42.14 9.14
C THR A 784 -2.19 -43.13 10.30
N ARG A 785 -1.46 -42.86 11.39
CA ARG A 785 -1.44 -43.71 12.59
C ARG A 785 -2.82 -43.84 13.26
N ARG A 786 -3.66 -42.81 13.17
CA ARG A 786 -5.02 -42.78 13.75
C ARG A 786 -6.12 -43.16 12.74
N GLY A 787 -5.79 -43.37 11.47
CA GLY A 787 -6.76 -43.72 10.42
C GLY A 787 -7.76 -42.60 10.10
N MET A 788 -7.34 -41.34 10.17
CA MET A 788 -8.19 -40.18 9.85
C MET A 788 -8.26 -39.95 8.33
N PRO A 789 -9.44 -39.94 7.69
CA PRO A 789 -9.57 -39.60 6.27
C PRO A 789 -9.30 -38.10 6.03
N PRO A 790 -8.59 -37.73 4.96
CA PRO A 790 -8.17 -36.35 4.68
C PRO A 790 -9.35 -35.43 4.33
N LYS A 791 -10.31 -35.90 3.54
CA LYS A 791 -11.47 -35.08 3.12
C LYS A 791 -12.31 -34.62 4.31
N PHE A 792 -12.55 -33.32 4.43
CA PHE A 792 -13.37 -32.76 5.50
C PHE A 792 -14.86 -33.14 5.34
N SER A 793 -15.46 -33.67 6.39
CA SER A 793 -16.89 -33.99 6.46
C SER A 793 -17.52 -33.45 7.75
N PHE A 794 -18.77 -32.99 7.65
CA PHE A 794 -19.53 -32.56 8.82
C PHE A 794 -19.92 -33.76 9.69
N GLY A 795 -19.91 -33.55 11.01
CA GLY A 795 -20.43 -34.55 11.92
C GLY A 795 -21.93 -34.69 11.76
N TRP A 796 -22.41 -35.92 11.61
CA TRP A 796 -23.83 -36.28 11.54
C TRP A 796 -24.67 -35.63 12.65
N LEU A 797 -24.14 -35.56 13.87
CA LEU A 797 -24.76 -34.90 15.03
C LEU A 797 -25.14 -33.44 14.79
N SER A 798 -24.33 -32.68 14.04
CA SER A 798 -24.65 -31.28 13.73
C SER A 798 -25.84 -31.19 12.78
N LEU A 799 -25.96 -32.13 11.84
CA LEU A 799 -27.11 -32.21 10.94
C LEU A 799 -28.37 -32.56 11.75
N VAL A 800 -28.28 -33.58 12.61
CA VAL A 800 -29.38 -33.99 13.49
C VAL A 800 -29.85 -32.83 14.38
N PHE A 801 -28.94 -32.17 15.09
CA PHE A 801 -29.30 -31.07 15.98
C PHE A 801 -30.00 -29.90 15.25
N ASN A 802 -29.51 -29.52 14.06
CA ASN A 802 -30.12 -28.41 13.33
C ASN A 802 -31.51 -28.77 12.77
N PHE A 803 -31.69 -29.98 12.25
CA PHE A 803 -32.94 -30.37 11.59
C PHE A 803 -33.98 -30.96 12.55
N PHE A 804 -33.57 -31.72 13.56
CA PHE A 804 -34.47 -32.44 14.47
C PHE A 804 -34.59 -31.82 15.86
N VAL A 805 -33.75 -30.84 16.21
CA VAL A 805 -33.89 -30.12 17.50
C VAL A 805 -34.29 -28.66 17.24
N LEU A 806 -33.45 -27.90 16.53
CA LEU A 806 -33.69 -26.46 16.36
C LEU A 806 -34.96 -26.13 15.56
N ILE A 807 -35.21 -26.81 14.44
CA ILE A 807 -36.42 -26.56 13.63
C ILE A 807 -37.70 -26.84 14.44
N PRO A 808 -37.87 -28.01 15.10
CA PRO A 808 -39.00 -28.24 15.98
C PRO A 808 -39.13 -27.21 17.11
N THR A 809 -38.04 -26.77 17.73
CA THR A 809 -38.11 -25.73 18.78
C THR A 809 -38.64 -24.39 18.25
N TRP A 810 -38.33 -24.00 17.01
CA TRP A 810 -38.89 -22.80 16.39
C TRP A 810 -40.39 -22.93 16.14
N ILE A 811 -40.85 -24.12 15.76
CA ILE A 811 -42.27 -24.43 15.58
C ILE A 811 -43.00 -24.32 16.92
N VAL A 812 -42.46 -24.91 17.99
CA VAL A 812 -43.03 -24.84 19.34
C VAL A 812 -43.11 -23.39 19.85
N LEU A 813 -42.06 -22.60 19.65
CA LEU A 813 -42.05 -21.17 20.00
C LEU A 813 -43.12 -20.38 19.24
N ALA A 814 -43.31 -20.67 17.95
CA ALA A 814 -44.36 -20.03 17.16
C ALA A 814 -45.77 -20.43 17.63
N ILE A 815 -45.98 -21.70 17.98
CA ILE A 815 -47.25 -22.18 18.57
C ILE A 815 -47.53 -21.49 19.91
N PHE A 816 -46.50 -21.29 20.74
CA PHE A 816 -46.64 -20.56 22.00
C PHE A 816 -47.06 -19.10 21.78
N VAL A 817 -46.41 -18.38 20.86
CA VAL A 817 -46.78 -16.98 20.52
C VAL A 817 -48.17 -16.92 19.89
N TYR A 818 -48.52 -17.88 19.04
CA TYR A 818 -49.86 -18.04 18.47
C TYR A 818 -50.93 -18.06 19.57
N GLY A 819 -50.68 -18.82 20.65
CA GLY A 819 -51.60 -18.93 21.79
C GLY A 819 -51.74 -17.66 22.64
N GLN A 820 -50.77 -16.74 22.60
CA GLN A 820 -50.76 -15.52 23.43
C GLN A 820 -51.19 -14.26 22.68
N GLN A 821 -50.79 -14.12 21.41
CA GLN A 821 -50.96 -12.89 20.63
C GLN A 821 -51.70 -13.10 19.29
N GLY A 822 -52.23 -14.29 19.04
CA GLY A 822 -53.07 -14.60 17.87
C GLY A 822 -52.34 -15.17 16.65
N GLN A 823 -53.11 -15.48 15.59
CA GLN A 823 -52.62 -16.23 14.44
C GLN A 823 -51.51 -15.53 13.65
N LEU A 824 -51.68 -14.24 13.39
CA LEU A 824 -50.78 -13.48 12.52
C LEU A 824 -49.41 -13.29 13.17
N SER A 825 -49.35 -13.07 14.49
CA SER A 825 -48.11 -12.92 15.25
C SER A 825 -47.34 -14.25 15.34
N GLY A 826 -48.02 -15.38 15.59
CA GLY A 826 -47.39 -16.71 15.57
C GLY A 826 -46.76 -17.07 14.23
N LEU A 827 -47.45 -16.78 13.11
CA LEU A 827 -46.95 -17.06 11.76
C LEU A 827 -45.76 -16.17 11.38
N LEU A 828 -45.78 -14.90 11.79
CA LEU A 828 -44.68 -13.95 11.56
C LEU A 828 -43.43 -14.35 12.36
N VAL A 829 -43.59 -14.78 13.61
CA VAL A 829 -42.47 -15.30 14.43
C VAL A 829 -41.88 -16.58 13.81
N LEU A 830 -42.72 -17.49 13.32
CA LEU A 830 -42.24 -18.69 12.63
C LEU A 830 -41.40 -18.34 11.41
N ALA A 831 -41.91 -17.46 10.54
CA ALA A 831 -41.23 -17.05 9.31
C ALA A 831 -39.89 -16.35 9.61
N THR A 832 -39.87 -15.45 10.59
CA THR A 832 -38.65 -14.72 10.99
C THR A 832 -37.60 -15.66 11.59
N LEU A 833 -37.97 -16.57 12.48
CA LEU A 833 -37.06 -17.57 13.05
C LEU A 833 -36.48 -18.50 11.99
N PHE A 834 -37.29 -18.95 11.02
CA PHE A 834 -36.79 -19.75 9.90
C PHE A 834 -35.82 -18.96 9.01
N LEU A 835 -36.15 -17.71 8.67
CA LEU A 835 -35.26 -16.85 7.90
C LEU A 835 -33.93 -16.62 8.63
N LEU A 836 -33.96 -16.31 9.93
CA LEU A 836 -32.76 -16.16 10.76
C LEU A 836 -31.95 -17.46 10.85
N HIS A 837 -32.61 -18.61 10.96
CA HIS A 837 -31.94 -19.91 10.98
C HIS A 837 -31.24 -20.21 9.64
N ILE A 838 -31.90 -19.97 8.51
CA ILE A 838 -31.32 -20.15 7.18
C ILE A 838 -30.18 -19.15 6.96
N ALA A 839 -30.38 -17.87 7.32
CA ALA A 839 -29.39 -16.81 7.18
C ALA A 839 -28.14 -17.10 8.03
N SER A 840 -28.31 -17.46 9.30
CA SER A 840 -27.19 -17.81 10.20
C SER A 840 -26.41 -19.03 9.69
N ARG A 841 -27.08 -20.05 9.14
CA ARG A 841 -26.41 -21.21 8.52
C ARG A 841 -25.67 -20.84 7.24
N ARG A 842 -26.26 -20.00 6.38
CA ARG A 842 -25.59 -19.48 5.17
C ARG A 842 -24.37 -18.63 5.55
N PHE A 843 -24.52 -17.74 6.51
CA PHE A 843 -23.45 -16.89 7.03
C PHE A 843 -22.31 -17.71 7.66
N ALA A 844 -22.62 -18.70 8.51
CA ALA A 844 -21.62 -19.58 9.09
C ALA A 844 -20.88 -20.42 8.03
N ARG A 845 -21.55 -20.81 6.94
CA ARG A 845 -20.90 -21.46 5.79
C ARG A 845 -19.98 -20.48 5.05
N GLN A 846 -20.42 -19.25 4.79
CA GLN A 846 -19.61 -18.22 4.14
C GLN A 846 -18.37 -17.86 4.97
N GLN A 847 -18.51 -17.66 6.28
CA GLN A 847 -17.38 -17.37 7.17
C GLN A 847 -16.30 -18.48 7.17
N ARG A 848 -16.68 -19.75 6.93
CA ARG A 848 -15.71 -20.85 6.82
C ARG A 848 -14.97 -20.88 5.49
N ARG A 849 -15.57 -20.33 4.44
CA ARG A 849 -14.97 -20.18 3.10
C ARG A 849 -14.06 -18.97 3.00
N MET A 850 -14.13 -18.04 3.94
CA MET A 850 -13.22 -16.90 3.96
C MET A 850 -11.81 -17.37 4.29
N ILE A 851 -10.88 -17.16 3.36
CA ILE A 851 -9.46 -17.49 3.53
C ILE A 851 -8.79 -16.40 4.37
N ARG A 852 -8.10 -16.81 5.43
CA ARG A 852 -7.32 -15.94 6.31
C ARG A 852 -6.13 -16.71 6.84
N HIS A 853 -5.04 -16.01 7.13
CA HIS A 853 -3.89 -16.60 7.82
C HIS A 853 -4.25 -17.09 9.23
N ARG A 854 -4.93 -16.24 10.01
CA ARG A 854 -5.32 -16.52 11.40
C ARG A 854 -6.81 -16.69 11.60
N ASP A 855 -7.18 -17.52 12.56
CA ASP A 855 -8.56 -17.75 13.01
C ASP A 855 -9.53 -18.11 11.88
N GLN A 856 -9.03 -18.79 10.84
CA GLN A 856 -9.88 -19.21 9.73
C GLN A 856 -10.87 -20.25 10.23
N LYS A 857 -12.16 -19.91 10.22
CA LYS A 857 -13.22 -20.75 10.81
C LYS A 857 -13.29 -22.15 10.18
N GLY A 858 -12.91 -22.29 8.91
CA GLY A 858 -12.76 -23.58 8.24
C GLY A 858 -11.66 -24.44 8.85
N MET A 859 -10.47 -23.87 9.07
CA MET A 859 -9.31 -24.58 9.66
C MET A 859 -9.54 -24.89 11.13
N VAL A 860 -10.17 -23.99 11.89
CA VAL A 860 -10.59 -24.28 13.27
C VAL A 860 -11.52 -25.50 13.32
N ALA A 861 -12.45 -25.63 12.37
CA ALA A 861 -13.34 -26.79 12.30
C ALA A 861 -12.57 -28.07 11.92
N TYR A 862 -11.60 -27.97 11.01
CA TYR A 862 -10.73 -29.08 10.63
C TYR A 862 -9.83 -29.55 11.79
N ALA A 863 -9.23 -28.62 12.53
CA ALA A 863 -8.45 -28.89 13.74
C ALA A 863 -9.30 -29.54 14.84
N LYS A 864 -10.56 -29.08 15.03
CA LYS A 864 -11.52 -29.75 15.94
C LYS A 864 -11.82 -31.18 15.50
N ARG A 865 -11.91 -31.45 14.19
CA ARG A 865 -12.07 -32.81 13.65
C ARG A 865 -10.83 -33.67 13.93
N MET A 866 -9.63 -33.16 13.70
CA MET A 866 -8.38 -33.85 14.05
C MET A 866 -8.35 -34.26 15.52
N LYS A 867 -8.72 -33.36 16.44
CA LYS A 867 -8.83 -33.65 17.87
C LYS A 867 -9.81 -34.79 18.18
N ARG A 868 -10.94 -34.88 17.47
CA ARG A 868 -11.91 -36.00 17.61
C ARG A 868 -11.31 -37.34 17.20
N PHE A 869 -10.47 -37.35 16.16
CA PHE A 869 -9.71 -38.53 15.72
C PHE A 869 -8.45 -38.80 16.57
N LYS A 870 -8.22 -38.03 17.65
CA LYS A 870 -7.00 -38.10 18.48
C LYS A 870 -5.71 -37.85 17.69
N VAL A 871 -5.82 -37.01 16.65
CA VAL A 871 -4.70 -36.47 15.87
C VAL A 871 -4.34 -35.12 16.50
N LYS A 872 -3.13 -35.02 17.06
CA LYS A 872 -2.54 -33.89 17.77
C LYS A 872 -1.08 -33.72 17.33
N PRO A 873 -0.80 -33.18 16.13
CA PRO A 873 0.57 -32.83 15.76
C PRO A 873 1.11 -31.83 16.78
N GLU A 874 2.27 -32.14 17.37
CA GLU A 874 2.92 -31.35 18.43
C GLU A 874 4.43 -31.39 18.20
N ARG A 875 5.17 -30.38 18.65
CA ARG A 875 6.64 -30.38 18.45
C ARG A 875 7.31 -31.65 19.01
N GLY A 876 6.76 -32.24 20.06
CA GLY A 876 7.28 -33.46 20.68
C GLY A 876 7.00 -34.77 19.92
N ASN A 877 6.18 -34.78 18.86
CA ASN A 877 5.87 -35.99 18.08
C ASN A 877 6.34 -35.95 16.62
N ILE A 878 6.88 -34.82 16.17
CA ILE A 878 7.48 -34.67 14.84
C ILE A 878 9.00 -34.89 14.89
N PRO A 879 9.62 -35.44 13.82
CA PRO A 879 11.08 -35.53 13.74
C PRO A 879 11.74 -34.17 13.88
N VAL A 880 12.90 -34.12 14.53
CA VAL A 880 13.68 -32.89 14.63
C VAL A 880 14.12 -32.42 13.23
N GLY A 881 14.11 -31.11 13.00
CA GLY A 881 14.48 -30.51 11.72
C GLY A 881 13.40 -30.59 10.63
N THR A 882 12.18 -31.03 10.96
CA THR A 882 11.05 -31.03 10.01
C THR A 882 10.80 -29.65 9.39
N HIS A 883 10.98 -28.58 10.17
CA HIS A 883 10.78 -27.19 9.71
C HIS A 883 11.81 -26.70 8.68
N LEU A 884 12.90 -27.45 8.45
CA LEU A 884 13.94 -27.13 7.47
C LEU A 884 13.70 -27.81 6.10
N LEU A 885 12.92 -28.89 6.08
CA LEU A 885 12.75 -29.77 4.92
C LEU A 885 11.32 -29.75 4.36
N LEU A 886 10.32 -29.65 5.23
CA LEU A 886 8.91 -29.74 4.84
C LEU A 886 8.48 -28.49 4.08
N SER A 887 8.27 -28.63 2.78
CA SER A 887 7.72 -27.60 1.90
C SER A 887 6.34 -27.98 1.36
N GLY A 888 5.55 -26.97 0.99
CA GLY A 888 4.23 -27.12 0.41
C GLY A 888 4.24 -27.04 -1.12
N MET A 889 3.29 -26.28 -1.68
CA MET A 889 3.28 -25.97 -3.12
C MET A 889 4.45 -25.05 -3.43
N LEU A 890 5.16 -25.37 -4.50
CA LEU A 890 6.35 -24.66 -4.93
C LEU A 890 6.03 -23.92 -6.23
N VAL A 891 6.50 -22.69 -6.35
CA VAL A 891 6.43 -21.88 -7.57
C VAL A 891 7.80 -21.30 -7.87
N THR A 892 8.04 -20.88 -9.10
CA THR A 892 9.28 -20.19 -9.49
C THR A 892 9.03 -18.71 -9.75
N VAL A 893 10.02 -17.89 -9.38
CA VAL A 893 10.11 -16.48 -9.81
C VAL A 893 11.54 -16.26 -10.28
N ASN A 894 11.73 -15.94 -11.56
CA ASN A 894 13.02 -15.85 -12.22
C ASN A 894 13.89 -17.11 -11.98
N GLY A 895 13.27 -18.29 -11.99
CA GLY A 895 13.96 -19.58 -11.74
C GLY A 895 14.29 -19.87 -10.26
N VAL A 896 14.01 -18.96 -9.32
CA VAL A 896 14.15 -19.19 -7.87
C VAL A 896 12.92 -19.91 -7.35
N VAL A 897 13.12 -21.04 -6.65
CA VAL A 897 12.03 -21.87 -6.12
C VAL A 897 11.55 -21.32 -4.78
N LEU A 898 10.25 -21.07 -4.65
CA LEU A 898 9.62 -20.44 -3.49
C LEU A 898 8.44 -21.27 -2.95
N ASP A 899 8.25 -21.30 -1.64
CA ASP A 899 7.22 -22.10 -0.96
C ASP A 899 5.98 -21.27 -0.59
N LEU A 900 4.81 -21.67 -1.11
CA LEU A 900 3.50 -21.08 -0.81
C LEU A 900 2.76 -21.78 0.35
N GLY A 901 3.33 -22.85 0.90
CA GLY A 901 2.67 -23.74 1.84
C GLY A 901 1.62 -24.63 1.16
N PHE A 902 0.96 -25.49 1.94
CA PHE A 902 -0.05 -26.41 1.42
C PHE A 902 -1.26 -26.51 2.37
N PRO A 903 -2.24 -25.60 2.25
CA PRO A 903 -3.29 -25.41 3.23
C PRO A 903 -4.33 -26.54 3.22
N ALA A 904 -4.86 -26.90 4.40
CA ALA A 904 -5.80 -28.01 4.54
C ALA A 904 -7.19 -27.79 3.88
N TRP A 905 -7.57 -26.57 3.50
CA TRP A 905 -8.84 -26.37 2.77
C TRP A 905 -8.82 -26.97 1.37
N LEU A 906 -7.64 -27.23 0.80
CA LEU A 906 -7.52 -27.93 -0.48
C LEU A 906 -8.06 -29.36 -0.42
N THR A 907 -8.32 -29.90 0.78
CA THR A 907 -9.09 -31.14 0.95
C THR A 907 -10.49 -31.09 0.31
N VAL A 908 -11.04 -29.89 0.03
CA VAL A 908 -12.29 -29.71 -0.72
C VAL A 908 -12.16 -30.17 -2.17
N ARG A 909 -10.98 -30.02 -2.78
CA ARG A 909 -10.69 -30.45 -4.15
C ARG A 909 -10.40 -31.96 -4.27
N LEU A 910 -10.36 -32.71 -3.16
CA LEU A 910 -10.16 -34.16 -3.23
C LEU A 910 -11.38 -34.90 -3.81
N PRO A 911 -11.17 -35.95 -4.61
CA PRO A 911 -12.25 -36.78 -5.15
C PRO A 911 -13.09 -37.43 -4.02
N LYS A 912 -14.32 -37.84 -4.35
CA LYS A 912 -15.22 -38.51 -3.41
C LYS A 912 -14.89 -40.01 -3.33
N ASP A 913 -13.87 -40.35 -2.55
CA ASP A 913 -13.57 -41.74 -2.22
C ASP A 913 -14.52 -42.29 -1.14
N THR A 914 -14.76 -43.60 -1.15
CA THR A 914 -15.51 -44.26 -0.07
C THR A 914 -14.68 -44.29 1.21
N ASP A 915 -15.27 -43.87 2.34
CA ASP A 915 -14.60 -43.84 3.65
C ASP A 915 -14.02 -45.21 4.05
N LYS A 916 -14.67 -46.30 3.64
CA LYS A 916 -14.23 -47.67 3.92
C LYS A 916 -12.89 -47.99 3.24
N ALA A 917 -12.75 -47.63 1.96
CA ALA A 917 -11.52 -47.88 1.19
C ALA A 917 -10.34 -47.08 1.76
N VAL A 918 -10.57 -45.79 2.05
CA VAL A 918 -9.55 -44.91 2.64
C VAL A 918 -9.08 -45.44 4.00
N LYS A 919 -10.01 -45.80 4.89
CA LYS A 919 -9.66 -46.36 6.21
C LYS A 919 -8.91 -47.68 6.11
N ALA A 920 -9.27 -48.55 5.17
CA ALA A 920 -8.57 -49.81 4.96
C ALA A 920 -7.10 -49.59 4.54
N ARG A 921 -6.85 -48.65 3.62
CA ARG A 921 -5.49 -48.24 3.22
C ARG A 921 -4.69 -47.67 4.40
N LEU A 922 -5.27 -46.73 5.14
CA LEU A 922 -4.62 -46.11 6.29
C LEU A 922 -4.32 -47.13 7.40
N LYS A 923 -5.18 -48.13 7.61
CA LYS A 923 -4.94 -49.20 8.58
C LYS A 923 -3.71 -50.05 8.20
N ARG A 924 -3.51 -50.34 6.92
CA ARG A 924 -2.31 -51.06 6.42
C ARG A 924 -1.04 -50.23 6.66
N GLN A 925 -1.06 -48.95 6.30
CA GLN A 925 0.06 -48.04 6.52
C GLN A 925 0.37 -47.84 8.01
N SER A 926 -0.66 -47.66 8.85
CA SER A 926 -0.50 -47.54 10.30
C SER A 926 0.20 -48.74 10.92
N LYS A 927 -0.10 -49.96 10.46
CA LYS A 927 0.61 -51.17 10.92
C LYS A 927 2.09 -51.12 10.55
N SER A 928 2.43 -50.64 9.36
CA SER A 928 3.82 -50.45 8.93
C SER A 928 4.55 -49.45 9.82
N ILE A 929 3.96 -48.27 10.05
CA ILE A 929 4.54 -47.22 10.90
C ILE A 929 4.77 -47.73 12.33
N GLN A 930 3.82 -48.50 12.89
CA GLN A 930 3.94 -49.00 14.26
C GLN A 930 5.04 -50.06 14.43
N LYS A 931 5.38 -50.82 13.38
CA LYS A 931 6.46 -51.80 13.40
C LYS A 931 7.86 -51.16 13.36
N SER A 932 8.00 -50.02 12.69
CA SER A 932 9.29 -49.33 12.54
C SER A 932 9.70 -48.54 13.79
N ARG A 933 11.00 -48.36 13.99
CA ARG A 933 11.58 -47.54 15.07
C ARG A 933 11.15 -46.07 14.95
N PRO A 934 10.79 -45.38 16.05
CA PRO A 934 10.49 -43.95 16.00
C PRO A 934 11.71 -43.11 15.59
N PRO A 935 11.52 -42.00 14.85
CA PRO A 935 12.57 -41.03 14.56
C PRO A 935 13.03 -40.33 15.84
N ARG A 936 14.11 -39.54 15.75
CA ARG A 936 14.52 -38.67 16.83
C ARG A 936 13.58 -37.46 16.92
N LEU A 937 13.03 -37.22 18.11
CA LEU A 937 12.05 -36.15 18.39
C LEU A 937 12.64 -34.96 19.16
N GLN A 938 13.83 -35.12 19.75
CA GLN A 938 14.50 -34.08 20.53
C GLN A 938 15.94 -33.86 20.05
N PRO A 939 16.45 -32.62 20.09
CA PRO A 939 17.84 -32.31 19.75
C PRO A 939 18.82 -33.06 20.66
N LEU A 940 20.08 -33.14 20.25
CA LEU A 940 21.15 -33.72 21.04
C LEU A 940 21.56 -32.76 22.15
N GLY A 941 21.96 -33.30 23.30
CA GLY A 941 22.55 -32.52 24.38
C GLY A 941 23.96 -32.05 24.03
N GLU A 942 24.44 -31.04 24.74
CA GLU A 942 25.79 -30.52 24.55
C GLU A 942 26.85 -31.61 24.79
N GLY A 943 27.79 -31.76 23.85
CA GLY A 943 28.87 -32.74 23.94
C GLY A 943 28.41 -34.21 23.97
N TRP A 944 27.14 -34.50 23.64
CA TRP A 944 26.56 -35.83 23.78
C TRP A 944 27.27 -36.91 22.95
N TRP A 945 27.81 -36.54 21.79
CA TRP A 945 28.56 -37.40 20.89
C TRP A 945 29.96 -37.78 21.43
N LEU A 946 30.53 -37.03 22.38
CA LEU A 946 31.85 -37.33 22.97
C LEU A 946 31.85 -38.63 23.76
N LYS A 947 30.67 -39.08 24.22
CA LYS A 947 30.49 -40.27 25.06
C LYS A 947 30.20 -41.54 24.25
N ARG A 948 30.29 -41.50 22.91
CA ARG A 948 29.91 -42.62 22.03
C ARG A 948 31.08 -43.04 21.13
N PRO A 949 31.29 -44.35 20.90
CA PRO A 949 32.35 -44.83 20.02
C PRO A 949 32.14 -44.30 18.60
N LYS A 950 33.24 -44.03 17.89
CA LYS A 950 33.22 -43.72 16.46
C LYS A 950 32.90 -45.00 15.67
N GLU A 951 32.24 -44.84 14.54
CA GLU A 951 32.05 -45.96 13.61
C GLU A 951 33.35 -46.32 12.89
N GLU A 952 33.45 -47.56 12.41
CA GLU A 952 34.56 -47.99 11.58
C GLU A 952 34.63 -47.17 10.28
N GLY A 953 35.83 -46.67 9.95
CA GLY A 953 36.06 -45.81 8.79
C GLY A 953 35.66 -44.33 8.97
N ALA A 954 35.40 -43.87 10.21
CA ALA A 954 35.06 -42.47 10.50
C ALA A 954 36.20 -41.45 10.27
N ASP A 955 37.40 -41.91 9.90
CA ASP A 955 38.53 -41.04 9.52
C ASP A 955 38.34 -40.44 8.12
N ILE A 956 37.51 -41.08 7.29
CA ILE A 956 37.11 -40.58 5.96
C ILE A 956 35.83 -39.75 6.12
N PRO A 957 35.68 -38.62 5.40
CA PRO A 957 34.45 -37.86 5.41
C PRO A 957 33.21 -38.70 5.09
N ALA A 958 32.13 -38.51 5.84
CA ALA A 958 30.98 -39.41 5.79
C ALA A 958 30.29 -39.47 4.41
N LEU A 959 30.20 -38.33 3.71
CA LEU A 959 29.63 -38.32 2.36
C LEU A 959 30.52 -39.09 1.38
N GLU A 960 31.84 -38.93 1.44
CA GLU A 960 32.77 -39.68 0.61
C GLU A 960 32.57 -41.20 0.75
N ARG A 961 32.33 -41.66 1.99
CA ARG A 961 31.99 -43.05 2.32
C ARG A 961 30.62 -43.50 1.75
N LEU A 962 29.59 -42.64 1.81
CA LEU A 962 28.21 -42.99 1.47
C LEU A 962 27.84 -42.80 -0.02
N ILE A 963 28.45 -41.83 -0.71
CA ILE A 963 28.16 -41.54 -2.13
C ILE A 963 29.33 -41.90 -3.08
N GLY A 964 30.53 -42.15 -2.55
CA GLY A 964 31.73 -42.49 -3.32
C GLY A 964 32.58 -41.27 -3.73
N GLN A 965 33.89 -41.49 -3.94
CA GLN A 965 34.87 -40.44 -4.27
C GLN A 965 34.55 -39.61 -5.53
N PRO A 966 34.07 -40.18 -6.65
CA PRO A 966 33.81 -39.40 -7.87
C PRO A 966 32.72 -38.34 -7.70
N ALA A 967 31.65 -38.68 -6.96
CA ALA A 967 30.54 -37.78 -6.67
C ALA A 967 30.90 -36.68 -5.64
N TYR A 968 32.05 -36.82 -4.96
CA TYR A 968 32.52 -35.93 -3.89
C TYR A 968 33.55 -34.87 -4.36
N ARG A 969 33.99 -34.90 -5.64
CA ARG A 969 35.10 -34.06 -6.18
C ARG A 969 34.84 -32.54 -6.22
N GLY A 970 33.59 -32.08 -6.23
CA GLY A 970 33.25 -30.63 -6.32
C GLY A 970 33.63 -29.79 -5.08
N ARG A 971 34.01 -30.46 -3.98
CA ARG A 971 34.30 -29.87 -2.66
C ARG A 971 35.44 -28.85 -2.63
N GLN A 972 36.58 -29.15 -3.28
CA GLN A 972 37.77 -28.28 -3.21
C GLN A 972 37.57 -26.97 -3.98
N GLN A 973 36.89 -27.04 -5.14
CA GLN A 973 36.59 -25.85 -5.95
C GLN A 973 35.59 -24.91 -5.26
N GLN A 974 34.57 -25.45 -4.59
CA GLN A 974 33.59 -24.62 -3.86
C GLN A 974 34.24 -23.92 -2.65
N ARG A 975 35.06 -24.65 -1.88
CA ARG A 975 35.83 -24.06 -0.78
C ARG A 975 36.75 -22.95 -1.27
N ALA A 976 37.47 -23.17 -2.37
CA ALA A 976 38.36 -22.16 -2.96
C ALA A 976 37.61 -20.91 -3.46
N LYS A 977 36.43 -21.07 -4.07
CA LYS A 977 35.57 -19.96 -4.52
C LYS A 977 35.00 -19.13 -3.37
N LYS A 978 34.65 -19.77 -2.24
CA LYS A 978 34.11 -19.07 -1.06
C LYS A 978 35.20 -18.49 -0.17
N SER A 979 36.39 -19.11 -0.11
CA SER A 979 37.53 -18.62 0.68
C SER A 979 38.34 -17.53 0.00
N SER A 980 38.17 -17.30 -1.31
CA SER A 980 38.85 -16.20 -2.01
C SER A 980 38.26 -14.87 -1.55
N SER A 981 38.99 -14.13 -0.70
CA SER A 981 38.67 -12.74 -0.32
C SER A 981 38.78 -11.74 -1.48
N THR A 982 39.34 -12.19 -2.60
CA THR A 982 39.52 -11.39 -3.80
C THR A 982 38.18 -11.28 -4.51
N ALA A 983 37.74 -10.04 -4.79
CA ALA A 983 36.62 -9.78 -5.68
C ALA A 983 36.73 -10.69 -6.92
N PRO A 984 35.63 -11.20 -7.49
CA PRO A 984 35.70 -11.75 -8.84
C PRO A 984 36.44 -10.70 -9.66
N LYS A 985 37.61 -11.08 -10.20
CA LYS A 985 38.34 -10.20 -11.11
C LYS A 985 37.31 -9.68 -12.09
N ARG A 986 37.35 -8.39 -12.42
CA ARG A 986 36.60 -7.77 -13.52
C ARG A 986 36.89 -8.59 -14.78
N ALA A 987 36.24 -9.74 -14.94
CA ALA A 987 36.25 -10.52 -16.15
C ALA A 987 35.59 -9.59 -17.15
N GLY A 988 36.32 -9.23 -18.20
CA GLY A 988 35.92 -8.18 -19.14
C GLY A 988 34.45 -8.32 -19.48
N SER A 989 33.64 -7.44 -18.89
CA SER A 989 32.22 -7.34 -19.18
C SER A 989 32.17 -6.89 -20.63
N SER A 990 31.83 -7.81 -21.53
CA SER A 990 31.37 -7.41 -22.85
C SER A 990 30.22 -6.44 -22.60
N ARG A 991 30.28 -5.23 -23.17
CA ARG A 991 29.18 -4.26 -23.17
C ARG A 991 27.91 -4.98 -23.58
N GLN A 992 27.10 -5.38 -22.61
CA GLN A 992 25.74 -5.85 -22.83
C GLN A 992 24.84 -4.73 -22.31
N ASN A 993 23.93 -4.29 -23.17
CA ASN A 993 22.90 -3.32 -22.82
C ASN A 993 22.10 -3.82 -21.61
N PRO A 994 21.46 -2.92 -20.83
CA PRO A 994 20.53 -3.33 -19.79
C PRO A 994 19.48 -4.26 -20.39
N ARG A 995 19.54 -5.53 -20.00
CA ARG A 995 18.68 -6.58 -20.52
C ARG A 995 17.28 -6.44 -19.94
N THR A 996 16.31 -6.17 -20.80
CA THR A 996 14.89 -6.37 -20.50
C THR A 996 14.65 -7.87 -20.22
N VAL A 997 13.53 -8.24 -19.57
CA VAL A 997 13.21 -9.67 -19.30
C VAL A 997 13.31 -10.54 -20.57
N THR A 998 13.10 -9.94 -21.74
CA THR A 998 13.27 -10.53 -23.08
C THR A 998 14.69 -10.98 -23.43
N ASP A 999 15.73 -10.42 -22.81
CA ASP A 999 17.15 -10.75 -23.09
C ASP A 999 17.73 -11.78 -22.10
N VAL A 1000 16.92 -12.28 -21.17
CA VAL A 1000 17.31 -13.30 -20.19
C VAL A 1000 17.27 -14.68 -20.87
N ASN A 1001 18.36 -15.45 -20.77
CA ASN A 1001 18.39 -16.82 -21.30
C ASN A 1001 17.53 -17.74 -20.41
N LEU A 1002 16.24 -17.85 -20.75
CA LEU A 1002 15.20 -18.55 -19.98
C LEU A 1002 15.54 -20.02 -19.72
N GLY A 1003 16.08 -20.70 -20.74
CA GLY A 1003 16.47 -22.12 -20.66
C GLY A 1003 17.59 -22.39 -19.65
N ASN A 1004 18.63 -21.55 -19.61
CA ASN A 1004 19.72 -21.69 -18.64
C ASN A 1004 19.29 -21.45 -17.19
N ARG A 1005 18.24 -20.63 -16.99
CA ARG A 1005 17.67 -20.36 -15.66
C ARG A 1005 16.64 -21.39 -15.22
N GLY A 1006 16.30 -22.35 -16.08
CA GLY A 1006 15.27 -23.36 -15.80
C GLY A 1006 13.88 -22.74 -15.66
N ILE A 1007 13.64 -21.61 -16.32
CA ILE A 1007 12.35 -20.93 -16.34
C ILE A 1007 11.45 -21.69 -17.32
N PRO A 1008 10.21 -22.05 -16.94
CA PRO A 1008 9.28 -22.72 -17.85
C PRO A 1008 8.94 -21.83 -19.04
N THR A 1009 8.98 -22.40 -20.25
CA THR A 1009 8.63 -21.75 -21.51
C THR A 1009 7.72 -22.68 -22.32
N ASN A 1010 6.42 -22.38 -22.38
CA ASN A 1010 5.45 -23.02 -23.25
C ASN A 1010 5.24 -22.15 -24.50
N THR A 1011 5.13 -22.80 -25.65
CA THR A 1011 4.94 -22.18 -26.96
C THR A 1011 3.47 -21.76 -27.19
N ARG A 1012 2.87 -20.96 -26.30
CA ARG A 1012 1.61 -20.26 -26.61
C ARG A 1012 1.89 -18.77 -26.83
N VAL A 1013 1.76 -18.35 -28.10
CA VAL A 1013 1.55 -16.95 -28.45
C VAL A 1013 0.21 -16.55 -27.81
N SER A 1014 0.23 -15.61 -26.88
CA SER A 1014 -0.99 -15.20 -26.17
C SER A 1014 -1.96 -14.53 -27.16
N GLU A 1015 -3.15 -15.11 -27.36
CA GLU A 1015 -4.22 -14.51 -28.17
C GLU A 1015 -4.83 -13.24 -27.53
N ARG A 1016 -4.38 -12.86 -26.33
CA ARG A 1016 -4.90 -11.70 -25.61
C ARG A 1016 -4.05 -10.46 -25.89
N VAL A 1017 -3.98 -10.07 -27.16
CA VAL A 1017 -3.59 -8.72 -27.56
C VAL A 1017 -4.70 -7.76 -27.10
N GLN A 1018 -4.66 -7.32 -25.84
CA GLN A 1018 -5.25 -6.03 -25.53
C GLN A 1018 -4.35 -4.99 -26.19
N SER A 1019 -4.80 -4.50 -27.34
CA SER A 1019 -4.19 -3.41 -28.09
C SER A 1019 -4.08 -2.16 -27.21
N ARG A 1020 -3.03 -2.08 -26.40
CA ARG A 1020 -2.39 -0.80 -26.16
C ARG A 1020 -1.68 -0.44 -27.46
N PRO A 1021 -1.72 0.83 -27.90
CA PRO A 1021 -0.83 1.27 -28.97
C PRO A 1021 0.59 0.86 -28.58
N PRO A 1022 1.43 0.44 -29.55
CA PRO A 1022 2.82 0.13 -29.26
C PRO A 1022 3.37 1.28 -28.42
N SER A 1023 3.94 0.96 -27.26
CA SER A 1023 4.76 1.94 -26.56
C SER A 1023 5.73 2.41 -27.62
N SER A 1024 5.66 3.70 -27.97
CA SER A 1024 6.72 4.29 -28.75
C SER A 1024 8.00 3.88 -28.04
N ASN A 1025 8.98 3.39 -28.80
CA ASN A 1025 10.35 3.21 -28.33
C ASN A 1025 10.87 4.61 -27.95
N VAL A 1026 10.39 5.14 -26.82
CA VAL A 1026 11.01 6.23 -26.12
C VAL A 1026 12.11 5.55 -25.36
N VAL A 1027 13.23 5.41 -26.07
CA VAL A 1027 14.54 5.38 -25.44
C VAL A 1027 14.59 6.64 -24.57
N VAL A 1028 14.24 6.51 -23.29
CA VAL A 1028 14.55 7.52 -22.28
C VAL A 1028 16.08 7.47 -22.16
N GLY A 1029 16.77 8.28 -22.95
CA GLY A 1029 18.24 8.29 -22.94
C GLY A 1029 19.00 8.71 -24.19
N SER A 1030 18.36 9.03 -25.33
CA SER A 1030 19.09 9.63 -26.46
C SER A 1030 18.54 11.00 -26.82
N LYS A 1031 19.37 12.04 -26.61
CA LYS A 1031 19.14 13.40 -27.10
C LYS A 1031 18.70 13.34 -28.57
N ARG A 1032 17.56 13.95 -28.91
CA ARG A 1032 17.36 14.43 -30.29
C ARG A 1032 18.45 15.46 -30.57
N THR A 1033 19.24 15.22 -31.61
CA THR A 1033 20.14 16.23 -32.16
C THR A 1033 19.31 17.44 -32.56
N GLY A 1034 19.71 18.63 -32.10
CA GLY A 1034 19.04 19.88 -32.43
C GLY A 1034 19.15 20.21 -33.93
N PRO A 1035 18.42 21.22 -34.44
CA PRO A 1035 18.13 21.40 -35.86
C PRO A 1035 19.30 21.79 -36.79
N ASN A 1036 20.56 21.71 -36.35
CA ASN A 1036 21.71 22.27 -37.10
C ASN A 1036 22.92 21.33 -37.23
N VAL A 1037 22.73 20.01 -37.26
CA VAL A 1037 23.83 19.08 -37.56
C VAL A 1037 23.46 18.25 -38.79
N ARG A 1038 24.19 18.44 -39.89
CA ARG A 1038 24.04 17.66 -41.12
C ARG A 1038 24.40 16.19 -40.84
N PRO A 1039 23.59 15.21 -41.30
CA PRO A 1039 23.95 13.80 -41.20
C PRO A 1039 25.06 13.47 -42.23
N GLU A 1040 26.09 12.76 -41.78
CA GLU A 1040 27.05 12.10 -42.68
C GLU A 1040 26.39 10.92 -43.41
N PRO A 1041 26.77 10.62 -44.66
CA PRO A 1041 26.14 9.59 -45.45
C PRO A 1041 26.52 8.19 -44.95
N ARG A 1042 25.52 7.30 -44.91
CA ARG A 1042 25.73 5.85 -44.73
C ARG A 1042 26.28 5.27 -46.02
N ASP A 1043 27.43 4.62 -45.94
CA ASP A 1043 27.92 3.73 -46.98
C ASP A 1043 26.94 2.57 -47.17
N ALA A 1044 26.55 2.37 -48.43
CA ALA A 1044 25.76 1.26 -48.90
C ALA A 1044 26.72 0.22 -49.48
N ASP A 1045 26.70 -0.98 -48.92
CA ASP A 1045 26.91 -2.19 -49.71
C ASP A 1045 26.38 -3.38 -48.91
N ASP A 1046 25.36 -4.04 -49.46
CA ASP A 1046 25.23 -5.50 -49.49
C ASP A 1046 23.93 -5.81 -50.24
N SER A 1047 24.10 -5.98 -51.55
CA SER A 1047 23.12 -6.60 -52.42
C SER A 1047 23.18 -8.12 -52.20
N ILE A 1048 22.03 -8.74 -51.93
CA ILE A 1048 21.86 -10.17 -52.17
C ILE A 1048 20.56 -10.36 -52.96
N ASP A 1049 20.78 -10.94 -54.13
CA ASP A 1049 19.88 -11.24 -55.24
C ASP A 1049 18.92 -12.38 -54.88
N PHE A 1050 17.70 -12.31 -55.39
CA PHE A 1050 16.68 -13.36 -55.22
C PHE A 1050 16.71 -14.30 -56.42
N SER A 1051 17.41 -15.42 -56.25
CA SER A 1051 17.24 -16.65 -57.04
C SER A 1051 17.30 -17.86 -56.12
#